data_AF-A0AAW8TI79-F1
#
_entry.id   AF-A0AAW8TI79-F1
#
_cell.length_a   1.000
_cell.length_b   1.000
_cell.length_c   1.000
_cell.angle_alpha   90.00
_cell.angle_beta   90.00
_cell.angle_gamma   90.00
#
_symmetry.space_group_name_H-M   'P 1'
#
loop_
_entity.id
_entity.type
_entity.pdbx_description
1 polymer ?
#
loop_
_entity_poly.entity_id
_entity_poly.type
_entity_poly.pdbx_seq_one_letter_code
_entity_poly.pdbx_strand_id
1 'polypeptide(L)'
;MSKKIAYFLLYIFILLFGPFVLQAEAETINIFPPINQQTEYPSSVKGCQQLLLDLYRFGGADQYEIRISAPLDLSQTAIGENVVYSDPTLETINFVSIFKKIKFIGTSAEATLTLPDTCFFGQETQLEKVTLQAKKIYGNGQKLLFKNIQHSQHTQLFGGSDRDLVGNPEIIFQQVTGGTWEIYGGNEAGILRGNPITQILTLTGEITQLCGGSLTGTIHGNVATEIKELNGTLARYYGSGIGTEETPVEVTGETINTLTSRSEEFLLGEFVGGAAYGKTGAITNLITGSGSFSAEGILIGGSQSGEINGGDRAISTTIDTHHFQKGERSFVGGNQYNGKIIGDIENQINAGRVNKGSFIRIDGAGGMDLQKKSLSNTESFVPEINQTDPQKRTSEELWYDQLSAEDRKSFAKNRTAFLVEGNVTTHLLGGCVSGGLGVSQNIRGAGFAGVINGKVRLILGKERLVYSKLWGNHAQQTGIDPNYLPTTTNLASNYGFNAAAGGGDNRNVWENTLFINGTTELIIEQALLNYGYGGSFSGTIEGNRHVRMQGGQVNRLFGSGGGCYRLYGDSYLEMTGGQIENVITAGSDSDRRMIGNGYTKILAGEFFGLLAGSYGVRSNHMIDGNIETIVVGGVFQKKGNATQIMGGIAKEGMISGAVSLTLTDSIELMPGISIAAARPKNAGRTNLLGTVDKPVQFKFVTNKTCSELELIGDGGTDARSLIAPKIQMIIDTPRGNFSLIQGMIKNSYAGRLTHEIMLDIQSVQTIKTLIGSDQTSFTNPLIENSTAKVVINFGALSKENFVETIHNFTQLTIDQQLTARTILNGSEANNENFDQRYHRFGELILAEGASLAVKELKVGSLLANERAEIHSPAGAHTIFLRQLIPEKKLIWRLLEPKRTESIVGNYFAQQKGYPIMTFAGNDGSLSPENFIGFDEEGRAYTGDMDGQSGLAVAATIINYQVTSSLGEIAHNLTLEPSNTPLPLACWGTADSRQGELIIPGENEVTPKLSFLETDRFSFLQAEIISNGEKLIYTKSTWSAPKHYYYEIYAKFQQKTELLRLLTVPDWIDFGQRAIGTQTMFYPKISGQLEVQDTRTDSEPWQVTLQAETPEIGSVYLQTAGRFVSLEEAVPLFTQKGSFITDFDNWSKELVLTVPIEQQKAGTYSLTFYWTLTTEVE
;
A
#
# COMPACT_ATOMS: atom_id res chain seq x y z
N MET A 1 50.29 -59.74 69.01
CA MET A 1 49.25 -60.11 69.99
C MET A 1 48.11 -59.09 69.87
N SER A 2 47.24 -59.20 68.87
CA SER A 2 46.00 -60.00 68.81
C SER A 2 44.81 -59.41 69.61
N LYS A 3 44.09 -58.47 68.99
CA LYS A 3 42.68 -58.15 69.26
C LYS A 3 41.72 -59.22 68.64
N LYS A 4 42.18 -60.47 68.47
CA LYS A 4 41.40 -61.60 67.93
C LYS A 4 40.87 -62.57 69.01
N ILE A 5 41.13 -62.35 70.30
CA ILE A 5 40.68 -63.27 71.37
C ILE A 5 39.36 -62.82 72.04
N ALA A 6 38.99 -61.54 72.00
CA ALA A 6 37.73 -61.06 72.58
C ALA A 6 36.49 -61.40 71.73
N TYR A 7 36.63 -61.57 70.41
CA TYR A 7 35.51 -61.93 69.52
C TYR A 7 35.23 -63.44 69.45
N PHE A 8 36.17 -64.29 69.89
CA PHE A 8 36.01 -65.75 69.82
C PHE A 8 35.16 -66.30 70.99
N LEU A 9 35.20 -65.63 72.16
CA LEU A 9 34.41 -66.03 73.34
C LEU A 9 32.94 -65.59 73.27
N LEU A 10 32.61 -64.52 72.53
CA LEU A 10 31.22 -64.11 72.30
C LEU A 10 30.48 -65.06 71.32
N TYR A 11 31.22 -65.65 70.37
CA TYR A 11 30.67 -66.61 69.41
C TYR A 11 30.32 -67.96 70.04
N ILE A 12 31.05 -68.40 71.07
CA ILE A 12 30.80 -69.67 71.76
C ILE A 12 29.58 -69.59 72.69
N PHE A 13 29.26 -68.41 73.24
CA PHE A 13 28.08 -68.24 74.10
C PHE A 13 26.76 -68.22 73.33
N ILE A 14 26.77 -67.78 72.05
CA ILE A 14 25.61 -67.80 71.16
C ILE A 14 25.38 -69.20 70.54
N LEU A 15 26.42 -70.04 70.47
CA LEU A 15 26.36 -71.39 69.91
C LEU A 15 25.97 -72.50 70.92
N LEU A 16 26.01 -72.24 72.23
CA LEU A 16 25.84 -73.28 73.27
C LEU A 16 24.51 -73.25 74.05
N PHE A 17 23.63 -72.27 73.82
CA PHE A 17 22.26 -72.31 74.32
C PHE A 17 21.28 -72.51 73.16
N GLY A 18 20.70 -73.72 73.13
CA GLY A 18 19.75 -74.19 72.12
C GLY A 18 18.46 -73.38 72.02
N PRO A 19 17.57 -73.79 71.11
CA PRO A 19 16.67 -72.93 70.36
C PRO A 19 15.55 -72.41 71.26
N PHE A 20 15.41 -71.10 71.36
CA PHE A 20 14.07 -70.57 71.46
C PHE A 20 13.44 -70.79 70.08
N VAL A 21 12.68 -71.88 69.98
CA VAL A 21 11.59 -71.98 69.00
C VAL A 21 10.64 -70.84 69.35
N LEU A 22 10.87 -69.68 68.74
CA LEU A 22 9.77 -68.80 68.41
C LEU A 22 8.88 -69.64 67.51
N GLN A 23 7.77 -70.09 68.08
CA GLN A 23 6.67 -70.68 67.35
C GLN A 23 6.33 -69.68 66.24
N ALA A 24 6.73 -69.98 65.01
CA ALA A 24 6.36 -69.19 63.86
C ALA A 24 4.83 -69.17 63.84
N GLU A 25 4.23 -68.00 64.09
CA GLU A 25 2.80 -67.81 63.81
C GLU A 25 2.61 -68.21 62.35
N ALA A 26 1.68 -69.14 62.11
CA ALA A 26 1.40 -69.62 60.78
C ALA A 26 1.05 -68.41 59.90
N GLU A 27 1.77 -68.25 58.79
CA GLU A 27 1.51 -67.18 57.82
C GLU A 27 0.10 -67.38 57.25
N THR A 28 -0.83 -66.47 57.58
CA THR A 28 -2.25 -66.57 57.25
C THR A 28 -2.71 -65.42 56.34
N ILE A 29 -3.68 -65.72 55.47
CA ILE A 29 -4.45 -64.75 54.70
C ILE A 29 -5.68 -64.38 55.52
N ASN A 30 -5.84 -63.10 55.82
CA ASN A 30 -6.97 -62.60 56.62
C ASN A 30 -7.96 -61.85 55.74
N ILE A 31 -9.27 -62.04 55.97
CA ILE A 31 -10.32 -61.39 55.18
C ILE A 31 -11.21 -60.47 56.03
N PHE A 32 -11.50 -59.27 55.52
CA PHE A 32 -12.36 -58.28 56.20
C PHE A 32 -13.44 -57.71 55.26
N PRO A 33 -14.73 -57.71 55.65
CA PRO A 33 -15.28 -58.35 56.84
C PRO A 33 -15.12 -59.89 56.79
N PRO A 34 -15.05 -60.58 57.94
CA PRO A 34 -14.92 -62.03 57.97
C PRO A 34 -16.15 -62.71 57.35
N ILE A 35 -15.94 -63.79 56.59
CA ILE A 35 -17.01 -64.59 55.96
C ILE A 35 -17.70 -65.47 57.01
N ASN A 36 -16.92 -66.00 57.95
CA ASN A 36 -17.38 -66.76 59.12
C ASN A 36 -16.45 -66.48 60.32
N GLN A 37 -16.90 -66.74 61.57
CA GLN A 37 -16.19 -66.31 62.78
C GLN A 37 -14.93 -67.14 63.15
N GLN A 38 -14.49 -68.13 62.36
CA GLN A 38 -13.44 -69.07 62.78
C GLN A 38 -12.48 -69.61 61.69
N THR A 39 -12.51 -69.14 60.44
CA THR A 39 -11.64 -69.72 59.38
C THR A 39 -10.37 -68.89 59.18
N GLU A 40 -9.22 -69.45 59.56
CA GLU A 40 -7.90 -68.97 59.15
C GLU A 40 -7.50 -69.63 57.83
N TYR A 41 -7.14 -68.84 56.83
CA TYR A 41 -6.69 -69.35 55.54
C TYR A 41 -5.15 -69.35 55.52
N PRO A 42 -4.46 -70.46 55.21
CA PRO A 42 -3.00 -70.45 55.11
C PRO A 42 -2.54 -69.61 53.92
N SER A 43 -1.39 -68.92 54.04
CA SER A 43 -0.72 -68.18 52.94
C SER A 43 -0.14 -69.14 51.90
N SER A 44 -1.03 -69.80 51.16
CA SER A 44 -0.73 -70.80 50.14
C SER A 44 -1.80 -70.79 49.04
N VAL A 45 -1.50 -71.37 47.89
CA VAL A 45 -2.46 -71.56 46.78
C VAL A 45 -3.80 -72.13 47.26
N LYS A 46 -3.76 -73.26 48.00
CA LYS A 46 -4.98 -73.93 48.48
C LYS A 46 -5.76 -73.06 49.47
N GLY A 47 -5.06 -72.29 50.31
CA GLY A 47 -5.69 -71.35 51.23
C GLY A 47 -6.41 -70.22 50.51
N CYS A 48 -5.80 -69.67 49.46
CA CYS A 48 -6.43 -68.67 48.60
C CYS A 48 -7.64 -69.24 47.84
N GLN A 49 -7.55 -70.45 47.28
CA GLN A 49 -8.68 -71.12 46.62
C GLN A 49 -9.84 -71.33 47.60
N GLN A 50 -9.57 -71.78 48.82
CA GLN A 50 -10.60 -71.98 49.84
C GLN A 50 -11.23 -70.64 50.24
N LEU A 51 -10.44 -69.57 50.38
CA LEU A 51 -10.94 -68.22 50.65
C LEU A 51 -11.87 -67.72 49.55
N LEU A 52 -11.49 -67.91 48.28
CA LEU A 52 -12.33 -67.51 47.14
C LEU A 52 -13.61 -68.35 47.05
N LEU A 53 -13.53 -69.66 47.33
CA LEU A 53 -14.68 -70.55 47.33
C LEU A 53 -15.68 -70.18 48.44
N ASP A 54 -15.17 -69.85 49.63
CA ASP A 54 -15.99 -69.39 50.74
C ASP A 54 -16.61 -68.01 50.47
N LEU A 55 -15.86 -67.11 49.82
CA LEU A 55 -16.37 -65.82 49.34
C LEU A 55 -17.53 -66.00 48.37
N TYR A 56 -17.39 -66.91 47.41
CA TYR A 56 -18.43 -67.24 46.45
C TYR A 56 -19.70 -67.78 47.11
N ARG A 57 -19.56 -68.70 48.08
CA ARG A 57 -20.69 -69.37 48.72
C ARG A 57 -21.39 -68.55 49.80
N PHE A 58 -20.62 -67.74 50.55
CA PHE A 58 -21.08 -67.15 51.81
C PHE A 58 -20.83 -65.64 51.91
N GLY A 59 -20.22 -65.00 50.91
CA GLY A 59 -19.87 -63.58 50.93
C GLY A 59 -21.08 -62.64 50.82
N GLY A 60 -21.49 -62.03 51.93
CA GLY A 60 -22.59 -61.06 51.98
C GLY A 60 -22.22 -59.58 51.75
N ALA A 61 -20.96 -59.18 51.95
CA ALA A 61 -20.55 -57.78 51.83
C ALA A 61 -20.27 -57.36 50.39
N ASP A 62 -20.33 -56.05 50.10
CA ASP A 62 -20.09 -55.51 48.75
C ASP A 62 -18.61 -55.39 48.40
N GLN A 63 -17.74 -55.33 49.41
CA GLN A 63 -16.29 -55.28 49.27
C GLN A 63 -15.60 -56.09 50.36
N TYR A 64 -14.52 -56.77 49.97
CA TYR A 64 -13.67 -57.54 50.88
C TYR A 64 -12.20 -57.11 50.76
N GLU A 65 -11.53 -56.96 51.90
CA GLU A 65 -10.07 -56.80 52.00
C GLU A 65 -9.42 -58.15 52.27
N ILE A 66 -8.56 -58.62 51.36
CA ILE A 66 -7.69 -59.78 51.52
C ILE A 66 -6.32 -59.29 51.97
N ARG A 67 -5.98 -59.53 53.24
CA ARG A 67 -4.73 -59.09 53.85
C ARG A 67 -3.67 -60.18 53.74
N ILE A 68 -2.52 -59.81 53.19
CA ILE A 68 -1.39 -60.71 52.94
C ILE A 68 -0.19 -60.23 53.77
N SER A 69 0.35 -61.09 54.62
CA SER A 69 1.52 -60.79 55.46
C SER A 69 2.81 -61.49 55.02
N ALA A 70 2.74 -62.43 54.08
CA ALA A 70 3.86 -63.24 53.57
C ALA A 70 3.70 -63.44 52.04
N PRO A 71 4.71 -63.96 51.32
CA PRO A 71 4.59 -64.22 49.89
C PRO A 71 3.41 -65.15 49.54
N LEU A 72 2.58 -64.74 48.57
CA LEU A 72 1.50 -65.53 48.00
C LEU A 72 1.77 -65.75 46.50
N ASP A 73 2.19 -66.97 46.16
CA ASP A 73 2.47 -67.36 44.78
C ASP A 73 1.32 -68.16 44.16
N LEU A 74 0.63 -67.56 43.19
CA LEU A 74 -0.48 -68.13 42.44
C LEU A 74 -0.09 -68.49 40.99
N SER A 75 1.20 -68.46 40.65
CA SER A 75 1.68 -68.63 39.26
C SER A 75 1.30 -69.97 38.61
N GLN A 76 1.25 -71.05 39.41
CA GLN A 76 0.91 -72.42 38.97
C GLN A 76 -0.56 -72.78 39.25
N THR A 77 -1.51 -71.87 38.98
CA THR A 77 -2.94 -72.05 39.33
C THR A 77 -3.89 -71.64 38.21
N ALA A 78 -5.10 -72.24 38.20
CA ALA A 78 -6.20 -71.88 37.30
C ALA A 78 -7.07 -70.70 37.81
N ILE A 79 -6.70 -70.08 38.94
CA ILE A 79 -7.48 -69.00 39.58
C ILE A 79 -7.60 -67.77 38.67
N GLY A 80 -6.69 -67.62 37.72
CA GLY A 80 -6.68 -66.54 36.75
C GLY A 80 -7.58 -66.74 35.53
N GLU A 81 -8.22 -67.89 35.32
CA GLU A 81 -8.97 -68.19 34.08
C GLU A 81 -10.22 -67.30 33.86
N ASN A 82 -10.53 -67.01 32.59
CA ASN A 82 -11.73 -66.27 32.20
C ASN A 82 -12.91 -67.20 31.86
N VAL A 83 -13.32 -68.00 32.85
CA VAL A 83 -14.44 -68.96 32.74
C VAL A 83 -15.35 -68.80 33.96
N VAL A 84 -16.63 -68.49 33.75
CA VAL A 84 -17.60 -68.44 34.85
C VAL A 84 -18.21 -69.84 35.00
N TYR A 85 -17.87 -70.52 36.11
CA TYR A 85 -18.43 -71.82 36.44
C TYR A 85 -19.74 -71.65 37.24
N SER A 86 -20.77 -72.43 36.91
CA SER A 86 -22.07 -72.35 37.58
C SER A 86 -22.05 -72.89 39.01
N ASP A 87 -21.11 -73.79 39.34
CA ASP A 87 -20.85 -74.30 40.69
C ASP A 87 -19.34 -74.58 40.84
N PRO A 88 -18.53 -73.57 41.20
CA PRO A 88 -17.09 -73.71 41.30
C PRO A 88 -16.68 -74.64 42.46
N THR A 89 -15.67 -75.48 42.20
CA THR A 89 -14.97 -76.32 43.19
C THR A 89 -13.68 -75.65 43.65
N LEU A 90 -12.97 -76.27 44.61
CA LEU A 90 -11.67 -75.76 45.06
C LEU A 90 -10.65 -75.68 43.91
N GLU A 91 -10.73 -76.58 42.92
CA GLU A 91 -9.83 -76.62 41.76
C GLU A 91 -10.24 -75.66 40.62
N THR A 92 -11.53 -75.30 40.53
CA THR A 92 -12.08 -74.51 39.42
C THR A 92 -12.46 -73.08 39.81
N ILE A 93 -12.45 -72.74 41.11
CA ILE A 93 -12.68 -71.38 41.58
C ILE A 93 -11.62 -70.41 41.04
N ASN A 94 -12.09 -69.28 40.53
CA ASN A 94 -11.26 -68.25 39.91
C ASN A 94 -11.78 -66.85 40.27
N PHE A 95 -11.01 -65.82 39.92
CA PHE A 95 -11.38 -64.44 40.23
C PHE A 95 -12.65 -63.99 39.53
N VAL A 96 -12.89 -64.40 38.27
CA VAL A 96 -14.10 -64.00 37.53
C VAL A 96 -15.40 -64.57 38.11
N SER A 97 -15.33 -65.64 38.92
CA SER A 97 -16.48 -66.19 39.64
C SER A 97 -16.90 -65.30 40.83
N ILE A 98 -16.05 -64.36 41.29
CA ILE A 98 -16.33 -63.50 42.43
C ILE A 98 -16.88 -62.16 41.97
N PHE A 99 -18.16 -61.91 42.22
CA PHE A 99 -18.83 -60.65 41.83
C PHE A 99 -18.62 -59.49 42.83
N LYS A 100 -18.03 -59.75 44.01
CA LYS A 100 -17.82 -58.77 45.07
C LYS A 100 -16.50 -58.04 44.87
N LYS A 101 -16.42 -56.74 45.19
CA LYS A 101 -15.18 -55.96 45.04
C LYS A 101 -14.08 -56.54 45.91
N ILE A 102 -12.86 -56.68 45.37
CA ILE A 102 -11.73 -57.27 46.10
C ILE A 102 -10.62 -56.23 46.26
N LYS A 103 -10.08 -56.13 47.47
CA LYS A 103 -8.87 -55.37 47.77
C LYS A 103 -7.80 -56.28 48.36
N PHE A 104 -6.73 -56.54 47.63
CA PHE A 104 -5.53 -57.15 48.18
C PHE A 104 -4.70 -56.09 48.89
N ILE A 105 -4.36 -56.30 50.16
CA ILE A 105 -3.54 -55.37 50.93
C ILE A 105 -2.39 -56.08 51.65
N GLY A 106 -1.16 -55.64 51.38
CA GLY A 106 0.02 -56.09 52.11
C GLY A 106 0.08 -55.47 53.50
N THR A 107 0.32 -56.29 54.53
CA THR A 107 0.45 -55.83 55.93
C THR A 107 1.90 -55.87 56.44
N SER A 108 2.84 -56.42 55.66
CA SER A 108 4.27 -56.49 55.97
C SER A 108 5.10 -56.06 54.76
N ALA A 109 6.40 -55.82 54.97
CA ALA A 109 7.34 -55.51 53.89
C ALA A 109 7.65 -56.72 52.97
N GLU A 110 7.32 -57.94 53.41
CA GLU A 110 7.57 -59.19 52.68
C GLU A 110 6.36 -59.62 51.82
N ALA A 111 5.24 -58.88 51.90
CA ALA A 111 4.01 -59.17 51.19
C ALA A 111 4.21 -59.07 49.67
N THR A 112 4.42 -60.24 49.04
CA THR A 112 4.56 -60.39 47.60
C THR A 112 3.34 -61.12 47.04
N LEU A 113 2.76 -60.61 45.96
CA LEU A 113 1.66 -61.25 45.23
C LEU A 113 2.14 -61.63 43.83
N THR A 114 2.31 -62.93 43.59
CA THR A 114 2.61 -63.46 42.27
C THR A 114 1.33 -64.01 41.64
N LEU A 115 0.90 -63.41 40.53
CA LEU A 115 -0.31 -63.81 39.81
C LEU A 115 0.01 -64.93 38.80
N PRO A 116 -1.02 -65.67 38.33
CA PRO A 116 -0.90 -66.54 37.16
C PRO A 116 -0.31 -65.81 35.96
N ASP A 117 0.29 -66.55 35.02
CA ASP A 117 0.85 -65.99 33.78
C ASP A 117 -0.19 -65.16 33.01
N THR A 118 -1.47 -65.53 33.10
CA THR A 118 -2.60 -64.73 32.64
C THR A 118 -3.70 -64.71 33.70
N CYS A 119 -4.11 -63.51 34.10
CA CYS A 119 -5.06 -63.33 35.20
C CYS A 119 -6.22 -62.40 34.79
N PHE A 120 -7.45 -62.88 34.90
CA PHE A 120 -8.67 -62.10 34.63
C PHE A 120 -9.42 -61.78 35.94
N PHE A 121 -9.71 -60.50 36.17
CA PHE A 121 -10.56 -60.05 37.27
C PHE A 121 -11.96 -59.74 36.75
N GLY A 122 -13.01 -60.35 37.32
CA GLY A 122 -14.42 -60.12 36.95
C GLY A 122 -15.12 -59.00 37.72
N GLN A 123 -14.39 -58.33 38.60
CA GLN A 123 -14.88 -57.37 39.60
C GLN A 123 -13.90 -56.20 39.76
N GLU A 124 -14.36 -55.11 40.37
CA GLU A 124 -13.45 -54.04 40.78
C GLU A 124 -12.39 -54.59 41.73
N THR A 125 -11.12 -54.35 41.38
CA THR A 125 -9.96 -54.91 42.09
C THR A 125 -8.98 -53.81 42.47
N GLN A 126 -8.61 -53.79 43.74
CA GLN A 126 -7.57 -52.91 44.26
C GLN A 126 -6.39 -53.76 44.76
N LEU A 127 -5.17 -53.41 44.33
CA LEU A 127 -3.93 -53.91 44.90
C LEU A 127 -3.27 -52.79 45.70
N GLU A 128 -2.98 -53.02 46.98
CA GLU A 128 -2.39 -52.01 47.87
C GLU A 128 -1.20 -52.55 48.68
N LYS A 129 -0.08 -51.82 48.72
CA LYS A 129 1.09 -52.14 49.58
C LYS A 129 1.67 -53.55 49.39
N VAL A 130 1.67 -54.07 48.17
CA VAL A 130 2.27 -55.37 47.83
C VAL A 130 3.38 -55.21 46.80
N THR A 131 4.33 -56.15 46.83
CA THR A 131 5.25 -56.39 45.70
C THR A 131 4.53 -57.26 44.67
N LEU A 132 4.20 -56.71 43.51
CA LEU A 132 3.48 -57.40 42.45
C LEU A 132 4.43 -58.09 41.47
N GLN A 133 4.17 -59.36 41.20
CA GLN A 133 4.74 -60.12 40.09
C GLN A 133 3.62 -60.64 39.21
N ALA A 134 3.53 -60.16 37.98
CA ALA A 134 2.49 -60.54 37.04
C ALA A 134 3.05 -60.41 35.62
N LYS A 135 2.61 -61.27 34.71
CA LYS A 135 2.95 -61.15 33.28
C LYS A 135 1.82 -60.51 32.50
N LYS A 136 0.57 -60.95 32.70
CA LYS A 136 -0.60 -60.45 31.97
C LYS A 136 -1.83 -60.35 32.86
N ILE A 137 -2.47 -59.18 32.89
CA ILE A 137 -3.66 -58.88 33.69
C ILE A 137 -4.77 -58.33 32.80
N TYR A 138 -6.00 -58.82 32.99
CA TYR A 138 -7.23 -58.27 32.40
C TYR A 138 -8.19 -57.80 33.49
N GLY A 139 -8.66 -56.57 33.37
CA GLY A 139 -9.71 -56.00 34.24
C GLY A 139 -11.11 -56.42 33.85
N ASN A 140 -11.28 -57.07 32.69
CA ASN A 140 -12.55 -57.60 32.18
C ASN A 140 -13.69 -56.56 32.23
N GLY A 141 -13.38 -55.28 31.99
CA GLY A 141 -14.36 -54.19 31.92
C GLY A 141 -14.63 -53.49 33.24
N GLN A 142 -13.88 -53.82 34.28
CA GLN A 142 -14.02 -53.30 35.64
C GLN A 142 -12.86 -52.36 36.02
N LYS A 143 -12.95 -51.76 37.20
CA LYS A 143 -11.91 -50.89 37.75
C LYS A 143 -10.74 -51.70 38.31
N LEU A 144 -9.51 -51.33 37.93
CA LEU A 144 -8.24 -51.80 38.48
C LEU A 144 -7.48 -50.64 39.12
N LEU A 145 -7.26 -50.71 40.44
CA LEU A 145 -6.51 -49.70 41.20
C LEU A 145 -5.22 -50.28 41.77
N PHE A 146 -4.08 -49.74 41.35
CA PHE A 146 -2.76 -50.05 41.88
C PHE A 146 -2.30 -48.93 42.81
N LYS A 147 -2.18 -49.22 44.11
CA LYS A 147 -1.85 -48.23 45.13
C LYS A 147 -0.65 -48.62 45.98
N ASN A 148 0.40 -47.80 46.07
CA ASN A 148 1.61 -48.13 46.84
C ASN A 148 2.21 -49.49 46.45
N ILE A 149 2.36 -49.73 45.15
CA ILE A 149 2.84 -51.01 44.60
C ILE A 149 4.35 -50.93 44.34
N GLN A 150 5.07 -51.98 44.71
CA GLN A 150 6.39 -52.25 44.15
C GLN A 150 6.27 -53.29 43.05
N HIS A 151 6.88 -53.07 41.89
CA HIS A 151 6.84 -54.01 40.78
C HIS A 151 8.25 -54.35 40.29
N SER A 152 8.49 -55.61 39.95
CA SER A 152 9.83 -56.12 39.61
C SER A 152 9.92 -56.80 38.25
N GLN A 153 8.82 -56.88 37.49
CA GLN A 153 8.74 -57.62 36.22
C GLN A 153 8.26 -56.73 35.07
N HIS A 154 8.01 -57.38 33.93
CA HIS A 154 7.29 -56.81 32.80
C HIS A 154 5.84 -57.29 32.82
N THR A 155 4.88 -56.35 32.80
CA THR A 155 3.44 -56.67 32.82
C THR A 155 2.71 -56.07 31.63
N GLN A 156 1.93 -56.89 30.93
CA GLN A 156 0.88 -56.45 30.02
C GLN A 156 -0.45 -56.32 30.77
N LEU A 157 -1.10 -55.16 30.68
CA LEU A 157 -2.29 -54.82 31.41
C LEU A 157 -3.39 -54.36 30.46
N PHE A 158 -4.53 -55.05 30.47
CA PHE A 158 -5.71 -54.71 29.68
C PHE A 158 -6.84 -54.33 30.63
N GLY A 159 -7.49 -53.18 30.41
CA GLY A 159 -8.68 -52.81 31.17
C GLY A 159 -9.87 -53.71 30.78
N GLY A 160 -9.93 -54.08 29.51
CA GLY A 160 -10.91 -55.00 28.94
C GLY A 160 -10.51 -56.48 29.02
N SER A 161 -10.83 -57.23 27.98
CA SER A 161 -10.64 -58.68 27.88
C SER A 161 -9.99 -59.10 26.56
N ASP A 162 -9.91 -60.41 26.32
CA ASP A 162 -9.45 -61.04 25.08
C ASP A 162 -10.60 -61.34 24.07
N ARG A 163 -11.81 -60.86 24.39
CA ARG A 163 -13.07 -61.15 23.69
C ARG A 163 -14.04 -59.97 23.78
N ASP A 164 -15.19 -60.11 23.11
CA ASP A 164 -16.30 -59.16 23.21
C ASP A 164 -16.75 -58.94 24.65
N LEU A 165 -16.96 -57.69 25.03
CA LEU A 165 -17.17 -57.28 26.41
C LEU A 165 -18.07 -56.03 26.49
N VAL A 166 -18.87 -55.95 27.55
CA VAL A 166 -19.62 -54.74 27.93
C VAL A 166 -19.10 -54.27 29.29
N GLY A 167 -18.66 -53.01 29.39
CA GLY A 167 -18.11 -52.46 30.63
C GLY A 167 -17.36 -51.15 30.40
N ASN A 168 -17.15 -50.38 31.48
CA ASN A 168 -16.37 -49.14 31.46
C ASN A 168 -15.08 -49.36 32.27
N PRO A 169 -14.05 -49.97 31.66
CA PRO A 169 -12.83 -50.29 32.40
C PRO A 169 -12.12 -49.01 32.85
N GLU A 170 -11.59 -49.03 34.07
CA GLU A 170 -10.86 -47.90 34.64
C GLU A 170 -9.55 -48.41 35.28
N ILE A 171 -8.41 -47.99 34.75
CA ILE A 171 -7.08 -48.35 35.28
C ILE A 171 -6.50 -47.14 35.99
N ILE A 172 -6.11 -47.30 37.27
CA ILE A 172 -5.53 -46.22 38.06
C ILE A 172 -4.20 -46.66 38.70
N PHE A 173 -3.15 -45.89 38.45
CA PHE A 173 -1.85 -46.00 39.12
C PHE A 173 -1.65 -44.87 40.12
N GLN A 174 -1.49 -45.22 41.40
CA GLN A 174 -1.25 -44.28 42.50
C GLN A 174 -0.07 -44.74 43.35
N GLN A 175 1.07 -44.07 43.23
CA GLN A 175 2.31 -44.40 43.96
C GLN A 175 2.82 -45.81 43.62
N VAL A 176 3.02 -46.07 42.33
CA VAL A 176 3.60 -47.33 41.84
C VAL A 176 5.08 -47.13 41.50
N THR A 177 5.94 -48.05 41.94
CA THR A 177 7.40 -47.95 41.74
C THR A 177 7.96 -49.24 41.16
N GLY A 178 8.74 -49.13 40.08
CA GLY A 178 9.48 -50.22 39.46
C GLY A 178 8.73 -50.97 38.35
N GLY A 179 9.45 -51.94 37.78
CA GLY A 179 9.02 -52.77 36.67
C GLY A 179 8.81 -52.02 35.35
N THR A 180 8.37 -52.77 34.32
CA THR A 180 8.04 -52.24 32.98
C THR A 180 6.60 -52.58 32.64
N TRP A 181 5.88 -51.65 32.03
CA TRP A 181 4.45 -51.79 31.78
C TRP A 181 4.09 -51.61 30.31
N GLU A 182 3.24 -52.50 29.81
CA GLU A 182 2.41 -52.27 28.62
C GLU A 182 0.96 -52.13 29.06
N ILE A 183 0.35 -50.99 28.82
CA ILE A 183 -0.98 -50.66 29.33
C ILE A 183 -1.92 -50.45 28.15
N TYR A 184 -3.07 -51.10 28.17
CA TYR A 184 -4.15 -50.98 27.19
C TYR A 184 -5.45 -50.73 27.96
N GLY A 185 -6.06 -49.56 27.80
CA GLY A 185 -7.31 -49.24 28.51
C GLY A 185 -8.48 -50.11 28.06
N GLY A 186 -8.47 -50.55 26.79
CA GLY A 186 -9.49 -51.38 26.17
C GLY A 186 -9.17 -52.88 26.16
N ASN A 187 -9.69 -53.56 25.13
CA ASN A 187 -9.50 -54.99 24.93
C ASN A 187 -8.14 -55.30 24.27
N GLU A 188 -7.72 -56.56 24.38
CA GLU A 188 -6.67 -57.10 23.51
C GLU A 188 -7.21 -57.30 22.08
N ALA A 189 -8.41 -57.89 21.97
CA ALA A 189 -9.13 -58.14 20.73
C ALA A 189 -10.66 -58.17 20.98
N GLY A 190 -11.44 -58.08 19.90
CA GLY A 190 -12.92 -58.10 19.96
C GLY A 190 -13.57 -56.73 20.17
N ILE A 191 -14.84 -56.72 20.55
CA ILE A 191 -15.68 -55.52 20.68
C ILE A 191 -15.84 -55.14 22.16
N LEU A 192 -15.40 -53.94 22.55
CA LEU A 192 -15.72 -53.33 23.84
C LEU A 192 -16.89 -52.35 23.69
N ARG A 193 -17.98 -52.58 24.42
CA ARG A 193 -19.09 -51.62 24.55
C ARG A 193 -18.99 -50.88 25.87
N GLY A 194 -18.40 -49.68 25.83
CA GLY A 194 -18.23 -48.79 26.97
C GLY A 194 -17.00 -47.90 26.82
N ASN A 195 -16.66 -47.18 27.88
CA ASN A 195 -15.67 -46.10 27.86
C ASN A 195 -14.44 -46.46 28.72
N PRO A 196 -13.29 -46.83 28.10
CA PRO A 196 -12.05 -47.06 28.85
C PRO A 196 -11.43 -45.75 29.36
N ILE A 197 -10.98 -45.78 30.62
CA ILE A 197 -10.26 -44.69 31.28
C ILE A 197 -8.94 -45.21 31.86
N THR A 198 -7.84 -44.53 31.56
CA THR A 198 -6.52 -44.82 32.16
C THR A 198 -5.97 -43.59 32.88
N GLN A 199 -5.58 -43.73 34.15
CA GLN A 199 -5.05 -42.63 34.97
C GLN A 199 -3.73 -43.02 35.63
N ILE A 200 -2.69 -42.23 35.37
CA ILE A 200 -1.39 -42.33 36.02
C ILE A 200 -1.22 -41.10 36.91
N LEU A 201 -1.57 -41.26 38.19
CA LEU A 201 -1.47 -40.19 39.18
C LEU A 201 -0.03 -40.02 39.66
N THR A 202 0.64 -41.13 39.99
CA THR A 202 2.06 -41.16 40.36
C THR A 202 2.64 -42.54 40.04
N LEU A 203 3.59 -42.61 39.11
CA LEU A 203 4.35 -43.83 38.78
C LEU A 203 5.83 -43.49 38.62
N THR A 204 6.72 -44.31 39.17
CA THR A 204 8.17 -44.25 38.97
C THR A 204 8.63 -45.53 38.27
N GLY A 205 9.03 -45.44 37.01
CA GLY A 205 9.35 -46.61 36.20
C GLY A 205 9.20 -46.36 34.70
N GLU A 206 9.20 -47.43 33.92
CA GLU A 206 9.12 -47.37 32.46
C GLU A 206 7.79 -47.95 31.96
N ILE A 207 7.16 -47.20 31.05
CA ILE A 207 6.00 -47.64 30.27
C ILE A 207 6.48 -47.78 28.83
N THR A 208 6.67 -49.02 28.39
CA THR A 208 7.18 -49.33 27.04
C THR A 208 6.11 -49.09 25.98
N GLN A 209 4.83 -49.19 26.36
CA GLN A 209 3.68 -48.91 25.51
C GLN A 209 2.46 -48.54 26.35
N LEU A 210 1.80 -47.44 26.00
CA LEU A 210 0.49 -47.09 26.53
C LEU A 210 -0.49 -46.88 25.39
N CYS A 211 -1.59 -47.61 25.44
CA CYS A 211 -2.73 -47.42 24.57
C CYS A 211 -3.96 -47.06 25.40
N GLY A 212 -4.59 -45.91 25.13
CA GLY A 212 -5.83 -45.54 25.82
C GLY A 212 -6.98 -46.50 25.50
N GLY A 213 -7.03 -46.98 24.25
CA GLY A 213 -8.03 -47.93 23.77
C GLY A 213 -7.50 -49.37 23.69
N SER A 214 -7.88 -50.07 22.62
CA SER A 214 -7.62 -51.50 22.46
C SER A 214 -6.34 -51.77 21.67
N LEU A 215 -5.70 -52.92 21.90
CA LEU A 215 -4.60 -53.38 21.05
C LEU A 215 -5.09 -53.61 19.61
N THR A 216 -6.20 -54.34 19.46
CA THR A 216 -6.96 -54.51 18.21
C THR A 216 -8.47 -54.56 18.49
N GLY A 217 -9.29 -54.44 17.45
CA GLY A 217 -10.75 -54.57 17.57
C GLY A 217 -11.51 -53.25 17.61
N THR A 218 -12.70 -53.24 18.22
CA THR A 218 -13.64 -52.10 18.17
C THR A 218 -14.03 -51.65 19.56
N ILE A 219 -14.10 -50.34 19.78
CA ILE A 219 -14.65 -49.70 20.96
C ILE A 219 -15.87 -48.88 20.55
N HIS A 220 -17.02 -49.24 21.11
CA HIS A 220 -18.24 -48.45 21.02
C HIS A 220 -18.36 -47.54 22.24
N GLY A 221 -17.59 -46.44 22.24
CA GLY A 221 -17.51 -45.49 23.36
C GLY A 221 -16.33 -44.53 23.21
N ASN A 222 -16.15 -43.69 24.22
CA ASN A 222 -15.06 -42.71 24.33
C ASN A 222 -13.84 -43.32 25.02
N VAL A 223 -12.66 -42.84 24.66
CA VAL A 223 -11.38 -43.25 25.26
C VAL A 223 -10.76 -42.05 25.98
N ALA A 224 -10.33 -42.23 27.23
CA ALA A 224 -9.68 -41.16 27.99
C ALA A 224 -8.41 -41.64 28.71
N THR A 225 -7.32 -40.89 28.57
CA THR A 225 -6.07 -41.12 29.32
C THR A 225 -5.59 -39.84 30.00
N GLU A 226 -5.20 -39.95 31.27
CA GLU A 226 -4.61 -38.87 32.06
C GLU A 226 -3.27 -39.31 32.68
N ILE A 227 -2.21 -38.53 32.48
CA ILE A 227 -0.90 -38.70 33.12
C ILE A 227 -0.56 -37.41 33.85
N LYS A 228 -0.47 -37.48 35.19
CA LYS A 228 -0.11 -36.34 36.07
C LYS A 228 1.33 -36.37 36.53
N GLU A 229 1.85 -37.56 36.84
CA GLU A 229 3.22 -37.70 37.32
C GLU A 229 3.78 -39.08 36.95
N LEU A 230 4.67 -39.07 35.96
CA LEU A 230 5.49 -40.22 35.58
C LEU A 230 6.96 -39.87 35.78
N ASN A 231 7.56 -40.39 36.84
CA ASN A 231 8.99 -40.30 37.11
C ASN A 231 9.72 -41.40 36.33
N GLY A 232 9.84 -41.23 35.01
CA GLY A 232 10.49 -42.18 34.11
C GLY A 232 10.03 -42.05 32.66
N THR A 233 10.13 -43.12 31.88
CA THR A 233 9.95 -43.08 30.42
C THR A 233 8.56 -43.56 30.00
N LEU A 234 7.91 -42.81 29.12
CA LEU A 234 6.81 -43.28 28.26
C LEU A 234 7.35 -43.43 26.83
N ALA A 235 7.65 -44.66 26.42
CA ALA A 235 8.35 -44.91 25.16
C ALA A 235 7.44 -44.74 23.93
N ARG A 236 6.22 -45.28 23.98
CA ARG A 236 5.22 -45.21 22.91
C ARG A 236 3.83 -44.98 23.46
N TYR A 237 3.09 -44.06 22.86
CA TYR A 237 1.72 -43.74 23.22
C TYR A 237 0.79 -43.75 22.00
N TYR A 238 -0.36 -44.43 22.11
CA TYR A 238 -1.43 -44.44 21.12
C TYR A 238 -2.78 -44.17 21.79
N GLY A 239 -3.41 -43.03 21.51
CA GLY A 239 -4.63 -42.62 22.20
C GLY A 239 -5.80 -43.58 21.99
N SER A 240 -6.14 -43.91 20.73
CA SER A 240 -7.33 -44.70 20.38
C SER A 240 -7.09 -46.20 20.29
N GLY A 241 -5.88 -46.62 19.88
CA GLY A 241 -5.61 -48.02 19.56
C GLY A 241 -4.33 -48.22 18.77
N ILE A 242 -3.87 -49.47 18.67
CA ILE A 242 -2.71 -49.80 17.82
C ILE A 242 -3.20 -50.27 16.46
N GLY A 243 -3.75 -51.48 16.36
CA GLY A 243 -4.20 -52.04 15.09
C GLY A 243 -3.06 -52.29 14.09
N THR A 244 -3.42 -52.82 12.94
CA THR A 244 -2.52 -52.98 11.78
C THR A 244 -3.27 -52.57 10.50
N GLU A 245 -2.58 -52.51 9.36
CA GLU A 245 -3.25 -52.25 8.07
C GLU A 245 -4.32 -53.32 7.75
N GLU A 246 -4.07 -54.59 8.09
CA GLU A 246 -5.00 -55.70 7.85
C GLU A 246 -6.13 -55.75 8.90
N THR A 247 -5.82 -55.34 10.13
CA THR A 247 -6.74 -55.36 11.29
C THR A 247 -6.78 -53.99 11.97
N PRO A 248 -7.38 -52.98 11.33
CA PRO A 248 -7.46 -51.63 11.88
C PRO A 248 -8.33 -51.61 13.13
N VAL A 249 -7.95 -50.79 14.11
CA VAL A 249 -8.77 -50.54 15.30
C VAL A 249 -9.90 -49.56 14.97
N GLU A 250 -11.03 -49.66 15.68
CA GLU A 250 -12.14 -48.72 15.56
C GLU A 250 -12.57 -48.15 16.90
N VAL A 251 -12.70 -46.83 17.00
CA VAL A 251 -13.32 -46.14 18.15
C VAL A 251 -14.43 -45.25 17.62
N THR A 252 -15.67 -45.50 18.03
CA THR A 252 -16.81 -44.71 17.54
C THR A 252 -17.01 -43.39 18.27
N GLY A 253 -16.42 -43.24 19.46
CA GLY A 253 -16.48 -42.03 20.29
C GLY A 253 -15.23 -41.16 20.18
N GLU A 254 -15.11 -40.18 21.08
CA GLU A 254 -13.96 -39.28 21.14
C GLU A 254 -12.76 -39.91 21.86
N THR A 255 -11.55 -39.42 21.54
CA THR A 255 -10.30 -39.78 22.22
C THR A 255 -9.70 -38.56 22.91
N ILE A 256 -9.53 -38.63 24.23
CA ILE A 256 -9.01 -37.54 25.06
C ILE A 256 -7.69 -37.96 25.71
N ASN A 257 -6.63 -37.22 25.40
CA ASN A 257 -5.27 -37.48 25.88
C ASN A 257 -4.78 -36.27 26.69
N THR A 258 -4.60 -36.46 28.01
CA THR A 258 -4.11 -35.40 28.92
C THR A 258 -2.79 -35.82 29.57
N LEU A 259 -1.68 -35.24 29.11
CA LEU A 259 -0.34 -35.44 29.66
C LEU A 259 0.11 -34.13 30.30
N THR A 260 -0.07 -34.00 31.62
CA THR A 260 0.30 -32.81 32.40
C THR A 260 1.30 -33.21 33.47
N SER A 261 2.53 -33.51 33.05
CA SER A 261 3.56 -34.04 33.95
C SER A 261 4.08 -32.95 34.89
N ARG A 262 4.20 -33.29 36.18
CA ARG A 262 4.89 -32.47 37.19
C ARG A 262 6.33 -32.91 37.44
N SER A 263 6.78 -33.98 36.79
CA SER A 263 8.10 -34.57 36.98
C SER A 263 9.12 -34.04 35.96
N GLU A 264 10.30 -33.64 36.42
CA GLU A 264 11.43 -33.31 35.54
C GLU A 264 12.08 -34.56 34.93
N GLU A 265 11.90 -35.73 35.55
CA GLU A 265 12.42 -37.03 35.10
C GLU A 265 11.54 -37.69 34.03
N PHE A 266 10.37 -37.11 33.73
CA PHE A 266 9.48 -37.61 32.70
C PHE A 266 10.14 -37.53 31.31
N LEU A 267 10.27 -38.67 30.64
CA LEU A 267 10.77 -38.77 29.27
C LEU A 267 9.66 -39.21 28.32
N LEU A 268 9.30 -38.34 27.37
CA LEU A 268 8.30 -38.61 26.35
C LEU A 268 8.96 -39.09 25.04
N GLY A 269 8.60 -40.31 24.62
CA GLY A 269 8.99 -40.93 23.37
C GLY A 269 8.08 -40.57 22.19
N GLU A 270 7.55 -41.59 21.50
CA GLU A 270 6.55 -41.45 20.44
C GLU A 270 5.17 -41.18 21.02
N PHE A 271 4.44 -40.23 20.42
CA PHE A 271 3.08 -39.91 20.78
C PHE A 271 2.19 -39.85 19.54
N VAL A 272 1.11 -40.62 19.56
CA VAL A 272 0.06 -40.63 18.55
C VAL A 272 -1.28 -40.39 19.25
N GLY A 273 -1.91 -39.24 18.99
CA GLY A 273 -3.17 -38.86 19.63
C GLY A 273 -4.34 -39.78 19.28
N GLY A 274 -4.34 -40.32 18.07
CA GLY A 274 -5.33 -41.28 17.58
C GLY A 274 -4.83 -42.72 17.62
N ALA A 275 -5.01 -43.44 16.51
CA ALA A 275 -4.58 -44.82 16.36
C ALA A 275 -3.25 -44.94 15.59
N ALA A 276 -2.53 -46.06 15.73
CA ALA A 276 -1.50 -46.39 14.74
C ALA A 276 -2.16 -46.70 13.38
N TYR A 277 -3.07 -47.65 13.34
CA TYR A 277 -3.89 -47.97 12.16
C TYR A 277 -5.35 -48.12 12.56
N GLY A 278 -6.22 -47.20 12.15
CA GLY A 278 -7.61 -47.29 12.57
C GLY A 278 -8.56 -46.20 12.12
N LYS A 279 -9.76 -46.25 12.69
CA LYS A 279 -10.80 -45.24 12.57
C LYS A 279 -11.20 -44.76 13.95
N THR A 280 -11.29 -43.45 14.14
CA THR A 280 -11.61 -42.83 15.44
C THR A 280 -12.52 -41.61 15.28
N GLY A 281 -13.20 -41.21 16.35
CA GLY A 281 -13.93 -39.95 16.41
C GLY A 281 -13.01 -38.75 16.60
N ALA A 282 -13.50 -37.67 17.21
CA ALA A 282 -12.70 -36.48 17.50
C ALA A 282 -11.54 -36.79 18.47
N ILE A 283 -10.40 -36.10 18.30
CA ILE A 283 -9.21 -36.28 19.13
C ILE A 283 -8.86 -34.97 19.83
N THR A 284 -8.66 -35.03 21.14
CA THR A 284 -8.16 -33.91 21.94
C THR A 284 -6.84 -34.29 22.62
N ASN A 285 -5.79 -33.52 22.37
CA ASN A 285 -4.47 -33.71 22.97
C ASN A 285 -4.07 -32.48 23.79
N LEU A 286 -3.67 -32.71 25.04
CA LEU A 286 -3.04 -31.72 25.91
C LEU A 286 -1.71 -32.30 26.42
N ILE A 287 -0.59 -31.70 26.01
CA ILE A 287 0.75 -32.05 26.49
C ILE A 287 1.36 -30.81 27.13
N THR A 288 1.57 -30.82 28.45
CA THR A 288 2.08 -29.67 29.19
C THR A 288 2.85 -30.09 30.45
N GLY A 289 3.50 -29.12 31.10
CA GLY A 289 4.23 -29.30 32.35
C GLY A 289 5.73 -29.56 32.17
N SER A 290 6.32 -30.25 33.13
CA SER A 290 7.75 -30.56 33.20
C SER A 290 8.07 -31.91 32.56
N GLY A 291 9.28 -32.05 32.04
CA GLY A 291 9.77 -33.31 31.48
C GLY A 291 10.88 -33.10 30.45
N SER A 292 11.05 -34.06 29.56
CA SER A 292 12.01 -34.03 28.47
C SER A 292 11.51 -34.91 27.32
N PHE A 293 11.98 -34.62 26.11
CA PHE A 293 11.84 -35.57 25.01
C PHE A 293 12.98 -36.61 25.08
N SER A 294 12.68 -37.87 24.79
CA SER A 294 13.70 -38.92 24.62
C SER A 294 14.53 -38.69 23.34
N ALA A 295 15.49 -39.56 23.01
CA ALA A 295 16.32 -39.40 21.81
C ALA A 295 15.55 -39.62 20.49
N GLU A 296 14.55 -40.49 20.47
CA GLU A 296 13.80 -40.91 19.27
C GLU A 296 12.29 -40.70 19.45
N GLY A 297 11.57 -40.51 18.34
CA GLY A 297 10.11 -40.40 18.33
C GLY A 297 9.58 -39.17 17.59
N ILE A 298 8.28 -39.15 17.40
CA ILE A 298 7.51 -38.08 16.74
C ILE A 298 6.24 -37.78 17.55
N LEU A 299 5.73 -36.57 17.43
CA LEU A 299 4.43 -36.19 17.98
C LEU A 299 3.41 -36.06 16.84
N ILE A 300 2.36 -36.85 16.89
CA ILE A 300 1.28 -36.88 15.90
C ILE A 300 -0.02 -36.55 16.62
N GLY A 301 -0.68 -35.46 16.24
CA GLY A 301 -1.97 -35.03 16.81
C GLY A 301 -3.12 -35.97 16.43
N GLY A 302 -3.09 -36.50 15.20
CA GLY A 302 -4.02 -37.52 14.71
C GLY A 302 -3.47 -38.94 14.83
N SER A 303 -3.59 -39.72 13.74
CA SER A 303 -3.21 -41.13 13.66
C SER A 303 -1.95 -41.34 12.80
N GLN A 304 -1.26 -42.47 12.89
CA GLN A 304 -0.20 -42.76 11.90
C GLN A 304 -0.82 -42.96 10.51
N SER A 305 -1.85 -43.82 10.43
CA SER A 305 -2.70 -44.05 9.26
C SER A 305 -4.15 -44.25 9.70
N GLY A 306 -5.13 -43.65 9.01
CA GLY A 306 -6.53 -43.89 9.39
C GLY A 306 -7.55 -42.82 9.08
N GLU A 307 -8.80 -43.08 9.48
CA GLU A 307 -9.92 -42.16 9.35
C GLU A 307 -10.24 -41.48 10.69
N ILE A 308 -10.45 -40.16 10.68
CA ILE A 308 -10.84 -39.37 11.85
C ILE A 308 -12.14 -38.65 11.53
N ASN A 309 -13.21 -39.01 12.24
CA ASN A 309 -14.56 -38.52 12.02
C ASN A 309 -15.03 -37.67 13.22
N GLY A 310 -14.65 -36.39 13.27
CA GLY A 310 -14.94 -35.53 14.42
C GLY A 310 -16.08 -34.51 14.26
N GLY A 311 -16.79 -34.51 13.13
CA GLY A 311 -17.83 -33.51 12.87
C GLY A 311 -17.23 -32.15 12.55
N ASP A 312 -17.54 -31.11 13.33
CA ASP A 312 -17.04 -29.74 13.08
C ASP A 312 -15.54 -29.61 13.41
N ARG A 313 -15.04 -30.34 14.42
CA ARG A 313 -13.63 -30.30 14.85
C ARG A 313 -13.10 -31.73 15.03
N ALA A 314 -12.18 -32.11 14.15
CA ALA A 314 -11.58 -33.43 14.14
C ALA A 314 -10.45 -33.59 15.16
N ILE A 315 -9.56 -32.59 15.24
CA ILE A 315 -8.36 -32.67 16.06
C ILE A 315 -8.13 -31.32 16.76
N SER A 316 -7.94 -31.36 18.07
CA SER A 316 -7.51 -30.23 18.88
C SER A 316 -6.25 -30.60 19.66
N THR A 317 -5.12 -29.98 19.34
CA THR A 317 -3.83 -30.27 19.98
C THR A 317 -3.24 -29.03 20.62
N THR A 318 -3.04 -29.08 21.93
CA THR A 318 -2.32 -28.06 22.70
C THR A 318 -1.04 -28.67 23.26
N ILE A 319 0.10 -28.09 22.90
CA ILE A 319 1.41 -28.52 23.38
C ILE A 319 2.12 -27.33 24.01
N ASP A 320 2.54 -27.47 25.26
CA ASP A 320 3.40 -26.52 25.94
C ASP A 320 4.61 -27.23 26.56
N THR A 321 5.77 -27.04 25.92
CA THR A 321 7.04 -27.65 26.31
C THR A 321 8.02 -26.62 26.86
N HIS A 322 7.57 -25.43 27.25
CA HIS A 322 8.49 -24.37 27.68
C HIS A 322 9.29 -24.72 28.96
N HIS A 323 8.77 -25.65 29.77
CA HIS A 323 9.42 -26.18 30.97
C HIS A 323 10.17 -27.50 30.75
N PHE A 324 10.23 -28.02 29.53
CA PHE A 324 11.00 -29.23 29.25
C PHE A 324 12.50 -28.95 29.37
N GLN A 325 13.24 -29.91 29.92
CA GLN A 325 14.65 -29.74 30.27
C GLN A 325 15.61 -30.23 29.18
N LYS A 326 15.18 -31.17 28.33
CA LYS A 326 16.00 -31.78 27.27
C LYS A 326 15.17 -32.21 26.06
N GLY A 327 15.87 -32.39 24.94
CA GLY A 327 15.38 -33.06 23.73
C GLY A 327 14.62 -32.16 22.76
N GLU A 328 14.35 -32.71 21.57
CA GLU A 328 13.66 -32.05 20.47
C GLU A 328 12.81 -33.03 19.65
N ARG A 329 11.75 -32.52 18.98
CA ARG A 329 10.80 -33.35 18.24
C ARG A 329 10.33 -32.72 16.92
N SER A 330 9.79 -33.56 16.03
CA SER A 330 8.92 -33.09 14.94
C SER A 330 7.46 -33.24 15.36
N PHE A 331 6.60 -32.38 14.83
CA PHE A 331 5.15 -32.43 15.08
C PHE A 331 4.35 -32.48 13.78
N VAL A 332 3.30 -33.31 13.79
CA VAL A 332 2.32 -33.43 12.71
C VAL A 332 0.92 -33.29 13.31
N GLY A 333 0.15 -32.29 12.88
CA GLY A 333 -1.17 -32.01 13.48
C GLY A 333 -2.26 -33.02 13.09
N GLY A 334 -2.16 -33.62 11.91
CA GLY A 334 -3.08 -34.63 11.40
C GLY A 334 -2.44 -36.01 11.41
N ASN A 335 -2.35 -36.66 10.24
CA ASN A 335 -1.78 -38.00 10.11
C ASN A 335 -0.39 -38.01 9.45
N GLN A 336 0.40 -39.05 9.77
CA GLN A 336 1.78 -39.18 9.29
C GLN A 336 1.91 -39.79 7.89
N TYR A 337 1.16 -40.87 7.58
CA TYR A 337 1.38 -41.68 6.37
C TYR A 337 0.24 -41.64 5.35
N ASN A 338 -1.02 -41.70 5.80
CA ASN A 338 -2.22 -41.58 4.94
C ASN A 338 -3.49 -41.38 5.80
N GLY A 339 -4.64 -41.22 5.13
CA GLY A 339 -5.94 -41.25 5.79
C GLY A 339 -6.87 -40.09 5.43
N LYS A 340 -8.07 -40.12 6.02
CA LYS A 340 -9.10 -39.11 5.80
C LYS A 340 -9.50 -38.46 7.13
N ILE A 341 -9.56 -37.14 7.15
CA ILE A 341 -9.95 -36.36 8.33
C ILE A 341 -11.18 -35.54 7.96
N ILE A 342 -12.27 -35.70 8.72
CA ILE A 342 -13.51 -34.94 8.56
C ILE A 342 -13.70 -34.04 9.78
N GLY A 343 -13.58 -32.72 9.55
CA GLY A 343 -13.61 -31.67 10.57
C GLY A 343 -12.31 -30.88 10.67
N ASP A 344 -12.35 -29.78 11.42
CA ASP A 344 -11.22 -28.85 11.57
C ASP A 344 -10.06 -29.45 12.38
N ILE A 345 -8.83 -29.05 12.04
CA ILE A 345 -7.59 -29.32 12.78
C ILE A 345 -7.10 -28.02 13.41
N GLU A 346 -6.95 -28.00 14.73
CA GLU A 346 -6.46 -26.86 15.50
C GLU A 346 -5.25 -27.25 16.34
N ASN A 347 -4.12 -26.59 16.08
CA ASN A 347 -2.86 -26.81 16.80
C ASN A 347 -2.41 -25.52 17.49
N GLN A 348 -2.08 -25.62 18.77
CA GLN A 348 -1.48 -24.53 19.55
C GLN A 348 -0.20 -25.04 20.23
N ILE A 349 0.94 -24.43 19.89
CA ILE A 349 2.26 -24.89 20.32
C ILE A 349 3.04 -23.74 20.95
N ASN A 350 3.40 -23.90 22.23
CA ASN A 350 4.34 -23.05 22.95
C ASN A 350 5.63 -23.85 23.17
N ALA A 351 6.64 -23.58 22.32
CA ALA A 351 7.85 -24.37 22.29
C ALA A 351 8.84 -23.95 23.38
N GLY A 352 9.66 -24.91 23.80
CA GLY A 352 10.79 -24.67 24.67
C GLY A 352 12.00 -24.04 23.99
N ARG A 353 13.12 -24.05 24.71
CA ARG A 353 14.40 -23.49 24.25
C ARG A 353 15.15 -24.52 23.41
N VAL A 354 16.23 -24.09 22.76
CA VAL A 354 17.07 -24.99 21.96
C VAL A 354 17.53 -26.20 22.76
N ASN A 355 17.29 -27.40 22.21
CA ASN A 355 17.56 -28.71 22.80
C ASN A 355 16.81 -28.99 24.12
N LYS A 356 15.78 -28.20 24.43
CA LYS A 356 15.00 -28.25 25.67
C LYS A 356 13.52 -28.07 25.37
N GLY A 357 12.88 -29.13 24.87
CA GLY A 357 11.48 -29.05 24.43
C GLY A 357 11.29 -28.31 23.11
N SER A 358 12.34 -28.18 22.28
CA SER A 358 12.26 -27.51 20.98
C SER A 358 11.68 -28.41 19.89
N PHE A 359 11.28 -27.81 18.77
CA PHE A 359 10.88 -28.54 17.58
C PHE A 359 11.89 -28.38 16.45
N ILE A 360 12.02 -29.44 15.64
CA ILE A 360 12.84 -29.47 14.43
C ILE A 360 11.99 -29.06 13.22
N ARG A 361 10.72 -29.48 13.21
CA ARG A 361 9.74 -29.29 12.12
C ARG A 361 8.33 -29.33 12.68
N ILE A 362 7.43 -28.56 12.06
CA ILE A 362 5.99 -28.57 12.34
C ILE A 362 5.23 -28.61 11.01
N ASP A 363 4.35 -29.60 10.88
CA ASP A 363 3.44 -29.78 9.75
C ASP A 363 1.99 -29.77 10.28
N GLY A 364 1.17 -28.78 9.89
CA GLY A 364 -0.13 -28.54 10.54
C GLY A 364 -1.20 -29.60 10.31
N ALA A 365 -1.12 -30.39 9.23
CA ALA A 365 -1.97 -31.56 9.02
C ALA A 365 -1.15 -32.78 8.55
N GLY A 366 -0.67 -32.78 7.29
CA GLY A 366 -0.04 -33.96 6.68
C GLY A 366 1.46 -34.08 6.92
N GLY A 367 1.92 -35.22 7.44
CA GLY A 367 3.34 -35.49 7.72
C GLY A 367 4.24 -35.63 6.49
N MET A 368 5.56 -35.64 6.71
CA MET A 368 6.56 -35.73 5.62
C MET A 368 6.62 -37.10 4.94
N ASP A 369 6.19 -38.15 5.63
CA ASP A 369 6.20 -39.53 5.13
C ASP A 369 4.91 -39.91 4.40
N LEU A 370 4.02 -38.94 4.15
CA LEU A 370 2.88 -39.12 3.26
C LEU A 370 3.34 -39.58 1.87
N GLN A 371 2.57 -40.48 1.27
CA GLN A 371 2.81 -40.89 -0.10
C GLN A 371 2.67 -39.69 -1.05
N LYS A 372 3.78 -39.30 -1.68
CA LYS A 372 3.82 -38.19 -2.63
C LYS A 372 3.42 -38.70 -4.02
N LYS A 373 2.41 -38.09 -4.63
CA LYS A 373 1.96 -38.36 -6.00
C LYS A 373 1.60 -37.04 -6.69
N SER A 374 1.71 -37.00 -8.00
CA SER A 374 1.17 -35.90 -8.80
C SER A 374 -0.36 -35.84 -8.62
N LEU A 375 -0.87 -34.68 -8.21
CA LEU A 375 -2.31 -34.45 -8.06
C LEU A 375 -2.94 -33.76 -9.28
N SER A 376 -2.14 -33.48 -10.32
CA SER A 376 -2.62 -32.93 -11.59
C SER A 376 -2.86 -34.04 -12.62
N ASN A 377 -3.03 -33.64 -13.89
CA ASN A 377 -3.57 -34.42 -15.00
C ASN A 377 -2.99 -35.82 -15.24
N THR A 378 -1.69 -36.04 -15.04
CA THR A 378 -1.04 -37.36 -15.20
C THR A 378 -0.23 -37.73 -13.95
N GLU A 379 -0.19 -39.02 -13.64
CA GLU A 379 0.46 -39.55 -12.42
C GLU A 379 1.96 -39.25 -12.34
N SER A 380 2.59 -38.98 -13.49
CA SER A 380 4.03 -38.72 -13.63
C SER A 380 4.35 -37.38 -14.29
N PHE A 381 3.41 -36.43 -14.30
CA PHE A 381 3.66 -35.11 -14.90
C PHE A 381 4.79 -34.39 -14.17
N VAL A 382 5.87 -34.08 -14.90
CA VAL A 382 6.93 -33.19 -14.44
C VAL A 382 6.80 -31.89 -15.25
N PRO A 383 6.47 -30.75 -14.62
CA PRO A 383 6.32 -29.49 -15.34
C PRO A 383 7.62 -29.05 -16.05
N GLU A 384 7.58 -28.73 -17.35
CA GLU A 384 8.75 -28.29 -18.11
C GLU A 384 9.25 -26.92 -17.62
N ILE A 385 10.56 -26.77 -17.34
CA ILE A 385 11.19 -25.47 -17.04
C ILE A 385 11.69 -24.84 -18.35
N ASN A 386 11.06 -23.75 -18.77
CA ASN A 386 11.62 -22.90 -19.81
C ASN A 386 12.43 -21.75 -19.19
N GLN A 387 13.64 -21.53 -19.69
CA GLN A 387 14.57 -20.50 -19.22
C GLN A 387 14.67 -19.27 -20.16
N THR A 388 13.93 -19.27 -21.27
CA THR A 388 14.06 -18.26 -22.33
C THR A 388 12.75 -17.56 -22.71
N ASP A 389 11.60 -18.19 -22.48
CA ASP A 389 10.29 -17.70 -22.86
C ASP A 389 9.29 -17.87 -21.71
N PRO A 390 8.84 -16.76 -21.10
CA PRO A 390 7.86 -16.78 -20.02
C PRO A 390 6.49 -17.37 -20.38
N GLN A 391 6.14 -17.36 -21.67
CA GLN A 391 4.81 -17.75 -22.14
C GLN A 391 4.73 -19.20 -22.60
N LYS A 392 5.88 -19.89 -22.71
CA LYS A 392 5.93 -21.28 -23.16
C LYS A 392 5.24 -22.19 -22.14
N ARG A 393 4.24 -22.92 -22.62
CA ARG A 393 3.42 -23.87 -21.86
C ARG A 393 3.29 -25.17 -22.65
N THR A 394 3.25 -26.29 -21.96
CA THR A 394 2.98 -27.59 -22.61
C THR A 394 1.48 -27.76 -22.88
N SER A 395 1.11 -28.69 -23.76
CA SER A 395 -0.31 -29.00 -24.04
C SER A 395 -1.06 -29.46 -22.78
N GLU A 396 -0.37 -30.17 -21.90
CA GLU A 396 -0.85 -30.64 -20.60
C GLU A 396 -1.19 -29.48 -19.65
N GLU A 397 -0.32 -28.46 -19.61
CA GLU A 397 -0.53 -27.25 -18.81
C GLU A 397 -1.72 -26.44 -19.33
N LEU A 398 -1.81 -26.27 -20.65
CA LEU A 398 -2.92 -25.57 -21.29
C LEU A 398 -4.26 -26.27 -21.04
N TRP A 399 -4.28 -27.61 -21.07
CA TRP A 399 -5.47 -28.39 -20.73
C TRP A 399 -5.86 -28.24 -19.26
N TYR A 400 -4.89 -28.30 -18.34
CA TYR A 400 -5.18 -28.18 -16.89
C TYR A 400 -5.71 -26.80 -16.52
N ASP A 401 -5.18 -25.75 -17.17
CA ASP A 401 -5.62 -24.37 -16.99
C ASP A 401 -7.04 -24.11 -17.50
N GLN A 402 -7.60 -24.98 -18.36
CA GLN A 402 -8.98 -24.90 -18.86
C GLN A 402 -10.02 -25.58 -17.96
N LEU A 403 -9.59 -26.41 -17.01
CA LEU A 403 -10.50 -27.11 -16.10
C LEU A 403 -11.28 -26.12 -15.21
N SER A 404 -12.45 -26.53 -14.72
CA SER A 404 -13.10 -25.79 -13.63
C SER A 404 -12.39 -26.06 -12.30
N ALA A 405 -12.59 -25.19 -11.31
CA ALA A 405 -12.07 -25.42 -9.95
C ALA A 405 -12.61 -26.74 -9.35
N GLU A 406 -13.87 -27.09 -9.64
CA GLU A 406 -14.49 -28.33 -9.17
C GLU A 406 -13.88 -29.58 -9.81
N ASP A 407 -13.55 -29.51 -11.11
CA ASP A 407 -12.88 -30.60 -11.81
C ASP A 407 -11.47 -30.82 -11.26
N ARG A 408 -10.68 -29.76 -11.06
CA ARG A 408 -9.34 -29.85 -10.48
C ARG A 408 -9.37 -30.43 -9.06
N LYS A 409 -10.32 -29.98 -8.24
CA LYS A 409 -10.55 -30.53 -6.90
C LYS A 409 -10.88 -32.03 -6.96
N SER A 410 -11.78 -32.43 -7.86
CA SER A 410 -12.18 -33.82 -8.04
C SER A 410 -11.01 -34.70 -8.49
N PHE A 411 -10.16 -34.21 -9.41
CA PHE A 411 -8.94 -34.90 -9.81
C PHE A 411 -7.97 -35.11 -8.64
N ALA A 412 -7.74 -34.08 -7.84
CA ALA A 412 -6.84 -34.17 -6.70
C ALA A 412 -7.37 -35.16 -5.64
N LYS A 413 -8.68 -35.11 -5.33
CA LYS A 413 -9.32 -36.03 -4.38
C LYS A 413 -9.23 -37.49 -4.83
N ASN A 414 -9.39 -37.79 -6.12
CA ASN A 414 -9.33 -39.16 -6.64
C ASN A 414 -7.92 -39.76 -6.65
N ARG A 415 -6.87 -38.93 -6.51
CA ARG A 415 -5.46 -39.35 -6.59
C ARG A 415 -4.73 -39.33 -5.25
N THR A 416 -5.31 -38.70 -4.23
CA THR A 416 -4.65 -38.56 -2.93
C THR A 416 -4.86 -39.78 -2.04
N ALA A 417 -3.85 -40.12 -1.25
CA ALA A 417 -3.97 -41.04 -0.11
C ALA A 417 -4.25 -40.30 1.22
N PHE A 418 -4.19 -38.95 1.22
CA PHE A 418 -4.42 -38.12 2.38
C PHE A 418 -5.39 -36.98 2.07
N LEU A 419 -6.45 -36.86 2.85
CA LEU A 419 -7.53 -35.88 2.64
C LEU A 419 -7.98 -35.27 3.96
N VAL A 420 -8.08 -33.94 4.00
CA VAL A 420 -8.73 -33.19 5.06
C VAL A 420 -9.95 -32.47 4.50
N GLU A 421 -11.13 -32.72 5.07
CA GLU A 421 -12.39 -32.01 4.80
C GLU A 421 -12.65 -31.09 6.00
N GLY A 422 -11.99 -29.93 6.03
CA GLY A 422 -11.98 -29.03 7.18
C GLY A 422 -10.84 -28.01 7.10
N ASN A 423 -10.92 -27.00 7.95
CA ASN A 423 -9.88 -25.97 8.09
C ASN A 423 -8.69 -26.50 8.89
N VAL A 424 -7.50 -25.98 8.61
CA VAL A 424 -6.27 -26.27 9.36
C VAL A 424 -5.72 -24.97 9.93
N THR A 425 -5.68 -24.86 11.25
CA THR A 425 -5.12 -23.68 11.93
C THR A 425 -3.98 -24.09 12.85
N THR A 426 -2.82 -23.47 12.68
CA THR A 426 -1.64 -23.71 13.53
C THR A 426 -1.14 -22.40 14.14
N HIS A 427 -1.16 -22.34 15.47
CA HIS A 427 -0.65 -21.25 16.29
C HIS A 427 0.69 -21.64 16.90
N LEU A 428 1.75 -20.97 16.47
CA LEU A 428 3.06 -21.05 17.13
C LEU A 428 3.20 -19.84 18.04
N LEU A 429 3.06 -20.05 19.34
CA LEU A 429 2.99 -18.96 20.33
C LEU A 429 4.36 -18.33 20.58
N GLY A 430 5.43 -19.13 20.55
CA GLY A 430 6.81 -18.70 20.75
C GLY A 430 7.78 -19.86 20.93
N GLY A 431 9.09 -19.56 20.99
CA GLY A 431 10.15 -20.53 21.25
C GLY A 431 10.84 -21.09 20.00
N CYS A 432 11.64 -22.15 20.19
CA CYS A 432 12.41 -22.79 19.14
C CYS A 432 11.58 -23.84 18.40
N VAL A 433 11.13 -23.53 17.18
CA VAL A 433 10.18 -24.38 16.43
C VAL A 433 10.78 -25.10 15.21
N SER A 434 11.98 -24.71 14.79
CA SER A 434 12.62 -25.22 13.59
C SER A 434 14.10 -25.54 13.84
N GLY A 435 14.62 -26.55 13.13
CA GLY A 435 16.05 -26.82 13.06
C GLY A 435 16.89 -25.75 12.36
N GLY A 436 16.27 -24.86 11.57
CA GLY A 436 16.97 -23.85 10.77
C GLY A 436 16.78 -24.01 9.26
N LEU A 437 17.89 -24.07 8.51
CA LEU A 437 17.90 -24.13 7.06
C LEU A 437 17.80 -25.57 6.55
N GLY A 438 16.77 -25.86 5.75
CA GLY A 438 16.63 -27.12 5.03
C GLY A 438 15.20 -27.65 4.98
N VAL A 439 14.91 -28.47 3.98
CA VAL A 439 13.53 -28.93 3.69
C VAL A 439 12.89 -29.68 4.87
N SER A 440 13.68 -30.52 5.55
CA SER A 440 13.26 -31.30 6.70
C SER A 440 13.04 -30.46 7.96
N GLN A 441 13.30 -29.15 7.91
CA GLN A 441 13.24 -28.21 9.02
C GLN A 441 12.23 -27.06 8.78
N ASN A 442 11.58 -27.01 7.62
CA ASN A 442 10.60 -25.97 7.29
C ASN A 442 9.30 -26.10 8.11
N ILE A 443 8.61 -24.99 8.33
CA ILE A 443 7.28 -24.97 8.95
C ILE A 443 6.19 -24.89 7.87
N ARG A 444 5.14 -25.70 8.00
CA ARG A 444 4.04 -25.81 7.03
C ARG A 444 2.70 -25.74 7.76
N GLY A 445 1.81 -24.83 7.36
CA GLY A 445 0.47 -24.76 7.94
C GLY A 445 -0.46 -25.90 7.53
N ALA A 446 -0.35 -26.40 6.29
CA ALA A 446 -1.09 -27.59 5.80
C ALA A 446 -0.30 -28.89 6.00
N GLY A 447 0.99 -28.90 5.68
CA GLY A 447 1.82 -30.10 5.71
C GLY A 447 2.44 -30.44 4.35
N PHE A 448 2.88 -31.68 4.18
CA PHE A 448 3.83 -32.03 3.13
C PHE A 448 3.21 -32.38 1.76
N ALA A 449 2.07 -33.07 1.75
CA ALA A 449 1.38 -33.54 0.54
C ALA A 449 -0.11 -33.81 0.83
N GLY A 450 -0.87 -34.14 -0.22
CA GLY A 450 -2.28 -34.53 -0.12
C GLY A 450 -3.25 -33.39 -0.44
N VAL A 451 -4.52 -33.56 -0.03
CA VAL A 451 -5.60 -32.61 -0.34
C VAL A 451 -6.14 -32.01 0.95
N ILE A 452 -6.20 -30.68 1.01
CA ILE A 452 -6.93 -29.93 2.03
C ILE A 452 -8.10 -29.23 1.37
N ASN A 453 -9.32 -29.59 1.75
CA ASN A 453 -10.54 -28.92 1.34
C ASN A 453 -11.05 -28.04 2.50
N GLY A 454 -10.48 -26.85 2.61
CA GLY A 454 -10.72 -25.91 3.70
C GLY A 454 -9.66 -24.82 3.77
N LYS A 455 -9.88 -23.84 4.66
CA LYS A 455 -8.93 -22.74 4.90
C LYS A 455 -7.70 -23.24 5.65
N VAL A 456 -6.52 -22.73 5.30
CA VAL A 456 -5.28 -23.00 6.03
C VAL A 456 -4.72 -21.71 6.63
N ARG A 457 -4.38 -21.73 7.91
CA ARG A 457 -3.88 -20.56 8.64
C ARG A 457 -2.67 -20.92 9.49
N LEU A 458 -1.58 -20.17 9.31
CA LEU A 458 -0.35 -20.28 10.10
C LEU A 458 -0.08 -18.94 10.79
N ILE A 459 -0.03 -18.95 12.12
CA ILE A 459 0.22 -17.77 12.96
C ILE A 459 1.52 -17.95 13.73
N LEU A 460 2.43 -16.97 13.62
CA LEU A 460 3.77 -17.03 14.19
C LEU A 460 4.00 -15.90 15.20
N GLY A 461 4.22 -16.28 16.46
CA GLY A 461 4.76 -15.39 17.49
C GLY A 461 3.75 -14.53 18.22
N LYS A 462 2.58 -15.08 18.55
CA LYS A 462 1.52 -14.36 19.27
C LYS A 462 1.94 -13.95 20.70
N GLU A 463 2.78 -14.72 21.36
CA GLU A 463 3.21 -14.47 22.75
C GLU A 463 4.68 -14.05 22.85
N ARG A 464 5.56 -14.75 22.14
CA ARG A 464 7.02 -14.53 22.13
C ARG A 464 7.57 -14.79 20.74
N LEU A 465 8.82 -14.39 20.49
CA LEU A 465 9.49 -14.67 19.22
C LEU A 465 9.47 -16.17 18.89
N VAL A 466 9.06 -16.49 17.66
CA VAL A 466 9.21 -17.81 17.05
C VAL A 466 10.52 -17.82 16.26
N TYR A 467 11.42 -18.77 16.58
CA TYR A 467 12.78 -18.78 16.04
C TYR A 467 13.31 -20.19 15.76
N SER A 468 14.49 -20.26 15.11
CA SER A 468 15.16 -21.50 14.77
C SER A 468 16.27 -21.90 15.76
N LYS A 469 16.67 -23.16 15.74
CA LYS A 469 17.81 -23.67 16.50
C LYS A 469 19.11 -22.91 16.20
N LEU A 470 19.32 -22.46 14.95
CA LEU A 470 20.48 -21.65 14.56
C LEU A 470 20.52 -20.35 15.35
N TRP A 471 19.39 -19.64 15.43
CA TRP A 471 19.27 -18.41 16.22
C TRP A 471 19.45 -18.68 17.71
N GLY A 472 18.77 -19.68 18.24
CA GLY A 472 18.85 -19.94 19.68
C GLY A 472 20.24 -20.40 20.13
N ASN A 473 21.00 -21.13 19.30
CA ASN A 473 22.41 -21.45 19.55
C ASN A 473 23.27 -20.19 19.52
N HIS A 474 23.09 -19.32 18.52
CA HIS A 474 23.82 -18.05 18.44
C HIS A 474 23.52 -17.15 19.67
N ALA A 475 22.26 -17.08 20.08
CA ALA A 475 21.82 -16.33 21.25
C ALA A 475 22.48 -16.85 22.53
N GLN A 476 22.55 -18.18 22.71
CA GLN A 476 23.25 -18.81 23.84
C GLN A 476 24.76 -18.50 23.83
N GLN A 477 25.40 -18.58 22.66
CA GLN A 477 26.83 -18.28 22.50
C GLN A 477 27.17 -16.82 22.81
N THR A 478 26.25 -15.90 22.53
CA THR A 478 26.44 -14.45 22.70
C THR A 478 25.85 -13.90 24.00
N GLY A 479 25.20 -14.75 24.81
CA GLY A 479 24.62 -14.36 26.10
C GLY A 479 23.36 -13.48 26.00
N ILE A 480 22.63 -13.52 24.87
CA ILE A 480 21.38 -12.78 24.68
C ILE A 480 20.16 -13.69 24.88
N ASP A 481 19.03 -13.11 25.26
CA ASP A 481 17.76 -13.85 25.34
C ASP A 481 17.25 -14.15 23.92
N PRO A 482 17.09 -15.44 23.53
CA PRO A 482 16.66 -15.80 22.19
C PRO A 482 15.24 -15.33 21.84
N ASN A 483 14.44 -14.89 22.81
CA ASN A 483 13.08 -14.38 22.56
C ASN A 483 13.05 -12.92 22.08
N TYR A 484 14.20 -12.23 22.03
CA TYR A 484 14.29 -10.83 21.61
C TYR A 484 15.31 -10.68 20.48
N LEU A 485 14.95 -9.92 19.45
CA LEU A 485 15.83 -9.63 18.32
C LEU A 485 16.63 -8.34 18.60
N PRO A 486 17.97 -8.35 18.50
CA PRO A 486 18.77 -7.14 18.57
C PRO A 486 18.60 -6.29 17.30
N THR A 487 19.04 -5.03 17.36
CA THR A 487 19.03 -4.08 16.24
C THR A 487 20.18 -4.32 15.26
N THR A 488 20.43 -5.58 14.90
CA THR A 488 21.46 -5.96 13.91
C THR A 488 20.82 -6.36 12.59
N THR A 489 21.55 -6.19 11.49
CA THR A 489 21.09 -6.59 10.15
C THR A 489 21.58 -7.99 9.78
N ASN A 490 20.88 -8.67 8.88
CA ASN A 490 21.17 -10.03 8.40
C ASN A 490 20.93 -11.15 9.43
N LEU A 491 20.13 -10.92 10.47
CA LEU A 491 19.78 -12.03 11.37
C LEU A 491 18.89 -13.04 10.66
N ALA A 492 17.92 -12.55 9.89
CA ALA A 492 16.91 -13.42 9.28
C ALA A 492 17.52 -14.30 8.18
N SER A 493 18.46 -13.75 7.40
CA SER A 493 19.20 -14.48 6.37
C SER A 493 20.19 -15.50 6.95
N ASN A 494 20.84 -15.20 8.07
CA ASN A 494 21.85 -16.08 8.67
C ASN A 494 21.26 -17.14 9.61
N TYR A 495 20.17 -16.81 10.30
CA TYR A 495 19.64 -17.63 11.41
C TYR A 495 18.14 -17.90 11.33
N GLY A 496 17.42 -17.32 10.37
CA GLY A 496 15.99 -17.57 10.19
C GLY A 496 15.70 -18.96 9.62
N PHE A 497 14.44 -19.38 9.76
CA PHE A 497 13.92 -20.62 9.16
C PHE A 497 12.91 -20.31 8.04
N ASN A 498 12.45 -21.32 7.31
CA ASN A 498 11.46 -21.14 6.25
C ASN A 498 10.06 -21.54 6.70
N ALA A 499 9.06 -20.74 6.33
CA ALA A 499 7.65 -21.01 6.63
C ALA A 499 6.77 -20.77 5.40
N ALA A 500 5.74 -21.61 5.24
CA ALA A 500 4.66 -21.40 4.27
C ALA A 500 3.30 -21.64 4.95
N ALA A 501 2.32 -20.76 4.70
CA ALA A 501 0.97 -20.94 5.26
C ALA A 501 0.31 -22.21 4.75
N GLY A 502 0.47 -22.53 3.47
CA GLY A 502 0.14 -23.83 2.92
C GLY A 502 1.20 -24.86 3.31
N GLY A 503 1.94 -25.41 2.35
CA GLY A 503 2.93 -26.43 2.66
C GLY A 503 3.71 -26.90 1.45
N GLY A 504 3.88 -28.21 1.31
CA GLY A 504 4.53 -28.82 0.15
C GLY A 504 6.03 -29.08 0.33
N ASP A 505 6.57 -29.77 -0.66
CA ASP A 505 7.97 -30.12 -0.79
C ASP A 505 8.65 -29.18 -1.79
N ASN A 506 9.58 -28.34 -1.33
CA ASN A 506 10.33 -27.42 -2.19
C ASN A 506 11.45 -28.11 -2.99
N ARG A 507 11.58 -29.45 -2.94
CA ARG A 507 12.51 -30.22 -3.76
C ARG A 507 11.83 -31.28 -4.63
N ASN A 508 10.51 -31.38 -4.59
CA ASN A 508 9.80 -32.37 -5.38
C ASN A 508 9.74 -31.98 -6.85
N VAL A 509 10.09 -32.94 -7.72
CA VAL A 509 10.12 -32.76 -9.18
C VAL A 509 8.76 -32.50 -9.81
N TRP A 510 7.66 -32.94 -9.19
CA TRP A 510 6.31 -32.78 -9.70
C TRP A 510 5.72 -31.39 -9.40
N GLU A 511 6.25 -30.68 -8.38
CA GLU A 511 5.79 -29.35 -7.94
C GLU A 511 4.27 -29.26 -7.59
N ASN A 512 3.53 -30.37 -7.53
CA ASN A 512 2.06 -30.40 -7.48
C ASN A 512 1.47 -31.46 -6.51
N THR A 513 2.24 -31.92 -5.53
CA THR A 513 1.84 -33.01 -4.60
C THR A 513 0.90 -32.58 -3.49
N LEU A 514 0.64 -31.28 -3.39
CA LEU A 514 -0.27 -30.67 -2.43
C LEU A 514 -1.35 -29.94 -3.21
N PHE A 515 -2.60 -30.09 -2.79
CA PHE A 515 -3.74 -29.36 -3.33
C PHE A 515 -4.53 -28.75 -2.18
N ILE A 516 -4.71 -27.42 -2.20
CA ILE A 516 -5.52 -26.71 -1.21
C ILE A 516 -6.69 -26.07 -1.94
N ASN A 517 -7.91 -26.45 -1.57
CA ASN A 517 -9.13 -25.77 -1.97
C ASN A 517 -9.61 -24.90 -0.81
N GLY A 518 -9.21 -23.64 -0.80
CA GLY A 518 -9.47 -22.70 0.27
C GLY A 518 -8.41 -21.61 0.38
N THR A 519 -8.71 -20.60 1.18
CA THR A 519 -7.80 -19.48 1.47
C THR A 519 -6.59 -19.94 2.29
N THR A 520 -5.39 -19.43 1.99
CA THR A 520 -4.22 -19.56 2.87
C THR A 520 -3.88 -18.24 3.54
N GLU A 521 -3.51 -18.27 4.83
CA GLU A 521 -3.21 -17.07 5.61
C GLU A 521 -1.94 -17.26 6.44
N LEU A 522 -0.92 -16.43 6.19
CA LEU A 522 0.30 -16.32 7.01
C LEU A 522 0.23 -15.04 7.84
N ILE A 523 0.24 -15.18 9.17
CA ILE A 523 0.30 -14.04 10.09
C ILE A 523 1.62 -14.11 10.85
N ILE A 524 2.45 -13.09 10.66
CA ILE A 524 3.75 -12.93 11.32
C ILE A 524 3.58 -11.82 12.36
N GLU A 525 3.32 -12.22 13.60
CA GLU A 525 3.30 -11.31 14.75
C GLU A 525 4.74 -10.99 15.16
N GLN A 526 5.52 -12.03 15.50
CA GLN A 526 6.95 -11.91 15.83
C GLN A 526 7.70 -13.21 15.48
N ALA A 527 8.40 -13.22 14.33
CA ALA A 527 9.22 -14.36 13.93
C ALA A 527 10.55 -13.93 13.30
N LEU A 528 11.51 -14.86 13.30
CA LEU A 528 12.78 -14.73 12.57
C LEU A 528 12.77 -15.70 11.37
N LEU A 529 12.47 -15.17 10.18
CA LEU A 529 12.25 -15.99 8.97
C LEU A 529 13.29 -15.71 7.89
N ASN A 530 13.91 -16.77 7.37
CA ASN A 530 14.69 -16.66 6.15
C ASN A 530 13.77 -16.50 4.92
N TYR A 531 12.75 -17.35 4.83
CA TYR A 531 11.72 -17.25 3.78
C TYR A 531 10.33 -17.40 4.38
N GLY A 532 9.43 -16.48 4.05
CA GLY A 532 8.00 -16.56 4.37
C GLY A 532 7.15 -16.56 3.11
N TYR A 533 6.22 -17.51 3.00
CA TYR A 533 5.31 -17.65 1.86
C TYR A 533 3.84 -17.65 2.31
N GLY A 534 3.04 -16.74 1.77
CA GLY A 534 1.59 -16.72 1.99
C GLY A 534 0.84 -17.87 1.35
N GLY A 535 1.39 -18.45 0.28
CA GLY A 535 0.95 -19.69 -0.36
C GLY A 535 1.70 -20.91 0.16
N SER A 536 2.27 -21.69 -0.76
CA SER A 536 2.97 -22.94 -0.48
C SER A 536 4.40 -22.93 -1.05
N PHE A 537 5.23 -23.87 -0.59
CA PHE A 537 6.50 -24.20 -1.22
C PHE A 537 6.31 -24.83 -2.60
N SER A 538 5.29 -25.68 -2.75
CA SER A 538 4.84 -26.30 -3.99
C SER A 538 3.37 -26.69 -3.88
N GLY A 539 2.74 -27.11 -4.98
CA GLY A 539 1.34 -27.53 -5.01
C GLY A 539 0.45 -26.69 -5.93
N THR A 540 -0.85 -26.95 -5.83
CA THR A 540 -1.92 -26.14 -6.41
C THR A 540 -2.76 -25.53 -5.29
N ILE A 541 -3.10 -24.24 -5.41
CA ILE A 541 -4.01 -23.57 -4.47
C ILE A 541 -5.17 -22.98 -5.27
N GLU A 542 -6.40 -23.34 -4.89
CA GLU A 542 -7.65 -22.74 -5.32
C GLU A 542 -8.17 -21.83 -4.21
N GLY A 543 -7.81 -20.54 -4.25
CA GLY A 543 -8.23 -19.58 -3.24
C GLY A 543 -7.26 -18.41 -3.06
N ASN A 544 -7.76 -17.39 -2.35
CA ASN A 544 -6.96 -16.20 -2.04
C ASN A 544 -5.84 -16.52 -1.04
N ARG A 545 -4.76 -15.77 -1.11
CA ARG A 545 -3.63 -15.85 -0.16
C ARG A 545 -3.50 -14.53 0.57
N HIS A 546 -3.33 -14.60 1.89
CA HIS A 546 -3.13 -13.42 2.73
C HIS A 546 -1.85 -13.55 3.54
N VAL A 547 -1.06 -12.47 3.55
CA VAL A 547 0.11 -12.31 4.41
C VAL A 547 -0.07 -11.04 5.21
N ARG A 548 0.08 -11.14 6.52
CA ARG A 548 0.16 -9.98 7.42
C ARG A 548 1.45 -10.04 8.21
N MET A 549 2.27 -9.01 8.11
CA MET A 549 3.49 -8.86 8.90
C MET A 549 3.35 -7.66 9.84
N GLN A 550 3.38 -7.94 11.14
CA GLN A 550 3.23 -6.93 12.19
C GLN A 550 4.56 -6.68 12.93
N GLY A 551 5.46 -7.66 12.95
CA GLY A 551 6.73 -7.57 13.64
C GLY A 551 7.73 -8.67 13.25
N GLY A 552 8.85 -8.73 13.98
CA GLY A 552 9.96 -9.65 13.70
C GLY A 552 10.89 -9.18 12.57
N GLN A 553 11.74 -10.11 12.12
CA GLN A 553 12.67 -9.87 11.01
C GLN A 553 12.54 -10.98 9.97
N VAL A 554 12.35 -10.59 8.71
CA VAL A 554 12.18 -11.51 7.60
C VAL A 554 13.18 -11.17 6.51
N ASN A 555 13.91 -12.17 6.03
CA ASN A 555 14.85 -11.96 4.94
C ASN A 555 14.13 -11.80 3.60
N ARG A 556 13.26 -12.77 3.27
CA ARG A 556 12.45 -12.74 2.05
C ARG A 556 11.00 -13.11 2.35
N LEU A 557 10.07 -12.24 1.98
CA LEU A 557 8.63 -12.41 2.19
C LEU A 557 7.86 -12.35 0.87
N PHE A 558 7.05 -13.36 0.61
CA PHE A 558 6.26 -13.50 -0.60
C PHE A 558 4.78 -13.69 -0.24
N GLY A 559 3.91 -12.90 -0.86
CA GLY A 559 2.46 -13.01 -0.70
C GLY A 559 1.89 -14.32 -1.27
N SER A 560 2.54 -14.82 -2.33
CA SER A 560 2.19 -16.07 -3.00
C SER A 560 3.12 -17.23 -2.56
N GLY A 561 3.53 -18.11 -3.46
CA GLY A 561 4.33 -19.30 -3.17
C GLY A 561 5.82 -19.18 -3.49
N GLY A 562 6.53 -20.29 -3.26
CA GLY A 562 7.98 -20.43 -3.47
C GLY A 562 8.36 -21.34 -4.63
N GLY A 563 7.40 -21.83 -5.42
CA GLY A 563 7.58 -22.92 -6.38
C GLY A 563 6.32 -23.71 -6.69
N CYS A 564 5.14 -23.11 -6.51
CA CYS A 564 3.85 -23.73 -6.79
C CYS A 564 3.65 -23.98 -8.29
N TYR A 565 2.96 -25.07 -8.59
CA TYR A 565 2.57 -25.40 -9.95
C TYR A 565 1.48 -24.46 -10.45
N ARG A 566 0.39 -24.26 -9.69
CA ARG A 566 -0.68 -23.31 -10.05
C ARG A 566 -1.27 -22.64 -8.82
N LEU A 567 -1.48 -21.33 -8.91
CA LEU A 567 -2.19 -20.56 -7.89
C LEU A 567 -3.37 -19.86 -8.56
N TYR A 568 -4.59 -20.17 -8.12
CA TYR A 568 -5.82 -19.52 -8.57
C TYR A 568 -6.34 -18.60 -7.46
N GLY A 569 -6.71 -17.37 -7.82
CA GLY A 569 -7.18 -16.34 -6.89
C GLY A 569 -6.15 -15.25 -6.63
N ASP A 570 -6.50 -14.32 -5.74
CA ASP A 570 -5.69 -13.12 -5.49
C ASP A 570 -4.67 -13.33 -4.36
N SER A 571 -3.61 -12.54 -4.36
CA SER A 571 -2.60 -12.48 -3.30
C SER A 571 -2.62 -11.12 -2.62
N TYR A 572 -2.72 -11.09 -1.30
CA TYR A 572 -2.73 -9.86 -0.49
C TYR A 572 -1.59 -9.91 0.52
N LEU A 573 -0.66 -8.96 0.41
CA LEU A 573 0.40 -8.75 1.38
C LEU A 573 0.18 -7.41 2.08
N GLU A 574 0.07 -7.43 3.40
CA GLU A 574 0.03 -6.24 4.24
C GLU A 574 1.16 -6.26 5.27
N MET A 575 1.86 -5.13 5.40
CA MET A 575 2.92 -4.95 6.41
C MET A 575 2.64 -3.71 7.25
N THR A 576 2.51 -3.90 8.56
CA THR A 576 2.26 -2.84 9.55
C THR A 576 3.45 -2.64 10.51
N GLY A 577 4.50 -3.45 10.40
CA GLY A 577 5.70 -3.34 11.23
C GLY A 577 6.70 -4.46 10.96
N GLY A 578 7.79 -4.47 11.73
CA GLY A 578 8.92 -5.39 11.55
C GLY A 578 9.93 -4.94 10.49
N GLN A 579 10.81 -5.83 10.09
CA GLN A 579 11.95 -5.53 9.21
C GLN A 579 12.12 -6.54 8.07
N ILE A 580 12.35 -6.03 6.86
CA ILE A 580 12.67 -6.82 5.65
C ILE A 580 14.13 -6.64 5.27
N GLU A 581 14.90 -7.72 5.19
CA GLU A 581 16.33 -7.64 4.87
C GLU A 581 16.63 -7.61 3.37
N ASN A 582 15.93 -8.40 2.54
CA ASN A 582 16.26 -8.54 1.12
C ASN A 582 15.08 -8.44 0.15
N VAL A 583 13.94 -9.10 0.38
CA VAL A 583 12.84 -9.10 -0.60
C VAL A 583 11.49 -9.06 0.08
N ILE A 584 10.59 -8.23 -0.43
CA ILE A 584 9.16 -8.28 -0.14
C ILE A 584 8.35 -8.12 -1.42
N THR A 585 7.34 -8.96 -1.60
CA THR A 585 6.49 -8.92 -2.79
C THR A 585 5.14 -9.60 -2.57
N ALA A 586 4.04 -9.11 -3.16
CA ALA A 586 2.77 -9.84 -3.20
C ALA A 586 2.81 -11.05 -4.16
N GLY A 587 3.67 -11.02 -5.17
CA GLY A 587 3.90 -12.12 -6.09
C GLY A 587 4.66 -13.27 -5.43
N SER A 588 5.42 -14.01 -6.24
CA SER A 588 6.09 -15.25 -5.82
C SER A 588 7.60 -15.19 -6.02
N ASP A 589 8.30 -16.11 -5.36
CA ASP A 589 9.72 -16.33 -5.64
C ASP A 589 9.90 -17.01 -6.99
N SER A 590 9.23 -18.14 -7.19
CA SER A 590 9.42 -18.97 -8.39
C SER A 590 8.18 -19.72 -8.85
N ASP A 591 6.96 -19.35 -8.44
CA ASP A 591 5.75 -20.07 -8.87
C ASP A 591 5.65 -20.08 -10.41
N ARG A 592 5.11 -21.17 -10.98
CA ARG A 592 4.96 -21.26 -12.44
C ARG A 592 3.94 -20.27 -12.95
N ARG A 593 2.73 -20.34 -12.40
CA ARG A 593 1.63 -19.49 -12.84
C ARG A 593 0.69 -19.19 -11.70
N MET A 594 0.44 -17.90 -11.54
CA MET A 594 -0.65 -17.36 -10.74
C MET A 594 -1.72 -16.82 -11.69
N ILE A 595 -2.97 -17.23 -11.51
CA ILE A 595 -4.14 -16.70 -12.20
C ILE A 595 -4.93 -15.89 -11.17
N GLY A 596 -4.77 -14.57 -11.20
CA GLY A 596 -5.30 -13.63 -10.21
C GLY A 596 -4.38 -12.45 -9.98
N ASN A 597 -4.83 -11.49 -9.17
CA ASN A 597 -4.17 -10.22 -8.92
C ASN A 597 -3.28 -10.25 -7.67
N GLY A 598 -2.22 -9.46 -7.65
CA GLY A 598 -1.36 -9.27 -6.49
C GLY A 598 -1.47 -7.86 -5.91
N TYR A 599 -1.68 -7.77 -4.60
CA TYR A 599 -1.85 -6.52 -3.87
C TYR A 599 -0.83 -6.44 -2.74
N THR A 600 0.00 -5.40 -2.75
CA THR A 600 0.92 -5.09 -1.65
C THR A 600 0.51 -3.79 -0.98
N LYS A 601 0.39 -3.79 0.34
CA LYS A 601 0.13 -2.60 1.15
C LYS A 601 1.14 -2.48 2.29
N ILE A 602 1.99 -1.47 2.24
CA ILE A 602 3.00 -1.19 3.26
C ILE A 602 2.59 0.04 4.05
N LEU A 603 2.32 -0.15 5.34
CA LEU A 603 1.88 0.90 6.26
C LEU A 603 3.01 1.38 7.17
N ALA A 604 3.93 0.49 7.58
CA ALA A 604 5.12 0.81 8.38
C ALA A 604 6.17 -0.31 8.35
N GLY A 605 7.31 -0.09 9.03
CA GLY A 605 8.43 -1.03 9.19
C GLY A 605 9.72 -0.57 8.51
N GLU A 606 10.76 -1.41 8.55
CA GLU A 606 12.10 -1.12 8.02
C GLU A 606 12.45 -2.00 6.83
N PHE A 607 13.04 -1.40 5.80
CA PHE A 607 13.39 -2.09 4.54
C PHE A 607 14.85 -1.86 4.20
N PHE A 608 15.59 -2.96 4.07
CA PHE A 608 16.98 -2.94 3.61
C PHE A 608 17.14 -3.49 2.20
N GLY A 609 16.09 -4.13 1.68
CA GLY A 609 16.09 -4.85 0.41
C GLY A 609 15.16 -4.26 -0.64
N LEU A 610 14.68 -5.15 -1.51
CA LEU A 610 13.84 -4.86 -2.66
C LEU A 610 12.35 -5.04 -2.33
N LEU A 611 11.55 -4.06 -2.75
CA LEU A 611 10.09 -4.17 -2.86
C LEU A 611 9.74 -4.31 -4.34
N ALA A 612 9.01 -5.36 -4.71
CA ALA A 612 8.59 -5.61 -6.09
C ALA A 612 7.17 -6.18 -6.19
N GLY A 613 6.57 -6.07 -7.38
CA GLY A 613 5.31 -6.73 -7.71
C GLY A 613 5.39 -8.26 -7.68
N SER A 614 6.50 -8.80 -8.19
CA SER A 614 6.91 -10.21 -8.06
C SER A 614 8.43 -10.34 -8.10
N TYR A 615 8.98 -11.49 -7.71
CA TYR A 615 10.43 -11.71 -7.77
C TYR A 615 10.84 -12.48 -9.03
N GLY A 616 10.38 -13.72 -9.20
CA GLY A 616 10.54 -14.52 -10.42
C GLY A 616 11.97 -15.03 -10.69
N VAL A 617 12.36 -16.16 -10.10
CA VAL A 617 13.70 -16.77 -10.29
C VAL A 617 13.89 -17.46 -11.65
N ARG A 618 12.82 -17.76 -12.37
CA ARG A 618 12.84 -18.52 -13.63
C ARG A 618 11.97 -17.85 -14.69
N SER A 619 12.39 -17.93 -15.95
CA SER A 619 11.70 -17.24 -17.04
C SER A 619 10.21 -17.59 -17.18
N ASN A 620 9.79 -18.84 -16.97
CA ASN A 620 8.37 -19.21 -17.03
C ASN A 620 7.57 -18.99 -15.74
N HIS A 621 8.02 -18.04 -14.91
CA HIS A 621 7.21 -17.44 -13.85
C HIS A 621 6.19 -16.46 -14.47
N MET A 622 4.90 -16.69 -14.26
CA MET A 622 3.84 -15.85 -14.83
C MET A 622 2.79 -15.45 -13.80
N ILE A 623 2.43 -14.16 -13.80
CA ILE A 623 1.24 -13.64 -13.13
C ILE A 623 0.23 -13.20 -14.20
N ASP A 624 -0.86 -13.94 -14.26
CA ASP A 624 -2.03 -13.69 -15.10
C ASP A 624 -3.06 -12.85 -14.35
N GLY A 625 -2.72 -11.56 -14.18
CA GLY A 625 -3.49 -10.60 -13.41
C GLY A 625 -2.73 -9.30 -13.19
N ASN A 626 -3.41 -8.36 -12.55
CA ASN A 626 -2.86 -7.04 -12.25
C ASN A 626 -2.00 -7.08 -10.98
N ILE A 627 -1.04 -6.16 -10.89
CA ILE A 627 -0.26 -5.91 -9.68
C ILE A 627 -0.50 -4.48 -9.21
N GLU A 628 -0.86 -4.33 -7.94
CA GLU A 628 -0.97 -3.05 -7.26
C GLU A 628 -0.07 -3.04 -6.02
N THR A 629 0.80 -2.04 -5.91
CA THR A 629 1.66 -1.83 -4.74
C THR A 629 1.44 -0.42 -4.20
N ILE A 630 1.00 -0.33 -2.96
CA ILE A 630 0.75 0.92 -2.25
C ILE A 630 1.66 0.99 -1.02
N VAL A 631 2.52 2.00 -0.98
CA VAL A 631 3.41 2.27 0.17
C VAL A 631 2.99 3.60 0.78
N VAL A 632 2.47 3.55 2.00
CA VAL A 632 1.97 4.70 2.77
C VAL A 632 2.99 5.15 3.83
N GLY A 633 3.83 4.23 4.30
CA GLY A 633 4.82 4.51 5.34
C GLY A 633 5.93 3.46 5.40
N GLY A 634 6.89 3.68 6.30
CA GLY A 634 8.08 2.83 6.46
C GLY A 634 9.38 3.54 6.10
N VAL A 635 10.50 2.95 6.53
CA VAL A 635 11.85 3.50 6.36
C VAL A 635 12.65 2.60 5.41
N PHE A 636 13.02 3.13 4.25
CA PHE A 636 13.83 2.43 3.24
C PHE A 636 15.28 2.87 3.34
N GLN A 637 16.14 1.95 3.78
CA GLN A 637 17.55 2.20 4.01
C GLN A 637 18.40 1.55 2.92
N LYS A 638 19.33 2.33 2.35
CA LYS A 638 20.21 1.85 1.28
C LYS A 638 21.27 0.89 1.84
N LYS A 639 21.25 -0.35 1.35
CA LYS A 639 22.26 -1.38 1.61
C LYS A 639 22.90 -1.82 0.30
N GLY A 640 23.87 -1.05 -0.17
CA GLY A 640 24.49 -1.26 -1.48
C GLY A 640 23.51 -1.01 -2.64
N ASN A 641 23.63 -1.79 -3.73
CA ASN A 641 22.77 -1.69 -4.91
C ASN A 641 21.45 -2.49 -4.81
N ALA A 642 21.24 -3.19 -3.69
CA ALA A 642 20.13 -4.14 -3.51
C ALA A 642 18.80 -3.47 -3.16
N THR A 643 18.82 -2.26 -2.59
CA THR A 643 17.61 -1.58 -2.13
C THR A 643 16.94 -0.82 -3.28
N GLN A 644 15.82 -1.34 -3.77
CA GLN A 644 15.07 -0.79 -4.89
C GLN A 644 13.57 -0.95 -4.65
N ILE A 645 12.76 -0.04 -5.18
CA ILE A 645 11.30 -0.16 -5.19
C ILE A 645 10.86 -0.28 -6.64
N MET A 646 10.04 -1.28 -6.95
CA MET A 646 9.52 -1.46 -8.30
C MET A 646 8.09 -1.99 -8.37
N GLY A 647 7.35 -1.60 -9.40
CA GLY A 647 6.01 -2.12 -9.64
C GLY A 647 6.01 -3.50 -10.30
N GLY A 648 7.01 -3.79 -11.14
CA GLY A 648 7.10 -5.01 -11.95
C GLY A 648 7.81 -6.19 -11.28
N ILE A 649 8.41 -7.05 -12.12
CA ILE A 649 9.14 -8.25 -11.70
C ILE A 649 10.62 -7.92 -11.47
N ALA A 650 11.18 -8.37 -10.35
CA ALA A 650 12.57 -8.08 -9.97
C ALA A 650 13.64 -8.82 -10.79
N LYS A 651 13.35 -10.03 -11.28
CA LYS A 651 14.31 -10.88 -11.99
C LYS A 651 13.78 -11.28 -13.37
N GLU A 652 13.08 -12.42 -13.47
CA GLU A 652 12.59 -13.01 -14.72
C GLU A 652 11.11 -13.38 -14.61
N GLY A 653 10.40 -13.44 -15.73
CA GLY A 653 8.99 -13.81 -15.76
C GLY A 653 8.12 -12.84 -16.55
N MET A 654 6.81 -12.98 -16.38
CA MET A 654 5.80 -12.13 -17.01
C MET A 654 4.69 -11.72 -16.04
N ILE A 655 4.39 -10.42 -15.96
CA ILE A 655 3.09 -9.92 -15.48
C ILE A 655 2.29 -9.55 -16.73
N SER A 656 1.14 -10.17 -16.95
CA SER A 656 0.30 -9.89 -18.13
C SER A 656 -0.75 -8.80 -17.89
N GLY A 657 -1.03 -8.47 -16.63
CA GLY A 657 -1.97 -7.42 -16.26
C GLY A 657 -1.37 -6.01 -16.20
N ALA A 658 -2.16 -5.09 -15.68
CA ALA A 658 -1.73 -3.72 -15.38
C ALA A 658 -0.82 -3.70 -14.16
N VAL A 659 0.10 -2.73 -14.11
CA VAL A 659 1.00 -2.53 -12.98
C VAL A 659 0.80 -1.12 -12.44
N SER A 660 0.51 -1.04 -11.14
CA SER A 660 0.35 0.22 -10.40
C SER A 660 1.30 0.25 -9.21
N LEU A 661 2.12 1.29 -9.11
CA LEU A 661 2.97 1.58 -7.96
C LEU A 661 2.64 2.98 -7.42
N THR A 662 2.16 3.03 -6.18
CA THR A 662 1.84 4.27 -5.48
C THR A 662 2.70 4.41 -4.22
N LEU A 663 3.46 5.50 -4.14
CA LEU A 663 4.22 5.90 -2.96
C LEU A 663 3.61 7.19 -2.41
N THR A 664 3.11 7.16 -1.17
CA THR A 664 2.34 8.26 -0.57
C THR A 664 2.71 8.53 0.88
N ASP A 665 2.24 9.65 1.41
CA ASP A 665 2.18 9.98 2.84
C ASP A 665 3.55 10.02 3.55
N SER A 666 3.75 9.15 4.55
CA SER A 666 4.80 9.23 5.56
C SER A 666 6.01 8.35 5.23
N ILE A 667 6.17 7.93 3.97
CA ILE A 667 7.33 7.15 3.51
C ILE A 667 8.65 7.91 3.72
N GLU A 668 9.64 7.24 4.29
CA GLU A 668 10.99 7.78 4.48
C GLU A 668 11.99 7.03 3.59
N LEU A 669 12.53 7.73 2.60
CA LEU A 669 13.51 7.19 1.65
C LEU A 669 14.89 7.77 1.98
N MET A 670 15.83 6.91 2.37
CA MET A 670 17.22 7.33 2.56
C MET A 670 17.87 7.73 1.23
N PRO A 671 18.99 8.50 1.26
CA PRO A 671 19.60 8.99 0.03
C PRO A 671 20.00 7.88 -0.95
N GLY A 672 19.75 8.11 -2.23
CA GLY A 672 20.22 7.25 -3.32
C GLY A 672 19.43 5.94 -3.53
N ILE A 673 18.19 5.87 -3.05
CA ILE A 673 17.23 4.81 -3.38
C ILE A 673 16.82 4.92 -4.86
N SER A 674 16.72 3.78 -5.54
CA SER A 674 16.24 3.69 -6.93
C SER A 674 14.82 3.16 -6.98
N ILE A 675 13.99 3.81 -7.80
CA ILE A 675 12.58 3.49 -7.99
C ILE A 675 12.31 3.23 -9.48
N ALA A 676 11.63 2.14 -9.79
CA ALA A 676 11.19 1.81 -11.14
C ALA A 676 9.66 1.60 -11.20
N ALA A 677 8.93 2.35 -12.04
CA ALA A 677 7.48 2.16 -12.17
C ALA A 677 7.13 0.75 -12.68
N ALA A 678 7.89 0.26 -13.66
CA ALA A 678 7.75 -1.05 -14.28
C ALA A 678 8.91 -1.97 -13.89
N ARG A 679 9.81 -2.29 -14.84
CA ARG A 679 10.88 -3.28 -14.66
C ARG A 679 12.13 -2.65 -14.05
N PRO A 680 12.95 -3.42 -13.32
CA PRO A 680 14.19 -2.93 -12.71
C PRO A 680 15.19 -2.44 -13.75
N LYS A 681 16.11 -1.59 -13.30
CA LYS A 681 17.25 -1.10 -14.11
C LYS A 681 18.06 -2.28 -14.64
N ASN A 682 18.31 -2.27 -15.96
CA ASN A 682 18.99 -3.34 -16.70
C ASN A 682 18.21 -4.66 -16.80
N ALA A 683 16.87 -4.62 -16.77
CA ALA A 683 16.07 -5.83 -17.00
C ALA A 683 16.37 -6.44 -18.39
N GLY A 684 16.55 -7.77 -18.40
CA GLY A 684 16.82 -8.57 -19.59
C GLY A 684 15.56 -8.91 -20.39
N ARG A 685 15.73 -9.65 -21.48
CA ARG A 685 14.63 -10.02 -22.41
C ARG A 685 13.58 -10.96 -21.80
N THR A 686 13.93 -11.71 -20.77
CA THR A 686 13.06 -12.67 -20.07
C THR A 686 12.18 -12.00 -19.00
N ASN A 687 12.29 -10.69 -18.81
CA ASN A 687 11.45 -9.90 -17.92
C ASN A 687 10.40 -9.14 -18.76
N LEU A 688 9.22 -9.74 -18.87
CA LEU A 688 8.10 -9.26 -19.68
C LEU A 688 7.05 -8.56 -18.80
N LEU A 689 6.46 -7.48 -19.30
CA LEU A 689 5.45 -6.74 -18.56
C LEU A 689 4.34 -6.20 -19.46
N GLY A 690 3.10 -6.44 -19.05
CA GLY A 690 1.89 -5.88 -19.62
C GLY A 690 1.28 -6.66 -20.78
N THR A 691 0.25 -6.05 -21.34
CA THR A 691 -0.52 -6.45 -22.53
C THR A 691 -0.82 -5.20 -23.35
N VAL A 692 -1.25 -5.36 -24.60
CA VAL A 692 -1.40 -4.26 -25.58
C VAL A 692 -2.42 -3.19 -25.19
N ASP A 693 -3.24 -3.43 -24.16
CA ASP A 693 -4.34 -2.60 -23.71
C ASP A 693 -4.18 -2.07 -22.26
N LYS A 694 -3.14 -2.49 -21.52
CA LYS A 694 -2.99 -2.18 -20.10
C LYS A 694 -1.78 -1.27 -19.81
N PRO A 695 -1.97 -0.08 -19.20
CA PRO A 695 -0.88 0.85 -18.92
C PRO A 695 -0.08 0.49 -17.66
N VAL A 696 1.13 1.05 -17.56
CA VAL A 696 1.89 1.15 -16.30
C VAL A 696 1.54 2.49 -15.64
N GLN A 697 1.17 2.46 -14.36
CA GLN A 697 0.86 3.65 -13.59
C GLN A 697 1.81 3.78 -12.40
N PHE A 698 2.37 4.98 -12.24
CA PHE A 698 3.20 5.34 -11.11
C PHE A 698 2.78 6.66 -10.51
N LYS A 699 2.68 6.69 -9.19
CA LYS A 699 2.35 7.90 -8.43
C LYS A 699 3.29 8.03 -7.24
N PHE A 700 3.97 9.17 -7.13
CA PHE A 700 4.82 9.49 -5.99
C PHE A 700 4.43 10.84 -5.39
N VAL A 701 3.78 10.80 -4.23
CA VAL A 701 3.24 11.99 -3.55
C VAL A 701 3.69 12.01 -2.10
N THR A 702 4.65 12.86 -1.74
CA THR A 702 5.08 12.98 -0.34
C THR A 702 5.64 14.35 0.00
N ASN A 703 5.38 14.78 1.23
CA ASN A 703 5.95 16.00 1.81
C ASN A 703 7.26 15.74 2.58
N LYS A 704 7.71 14.49 2.67
CA LYS A 704 8.99 14.13 3.30
C LYS A 704 10.15 14.54 2.40
N THR A 705 11.27 14.92 3.03
CA THR A 705 12.49 15.25 2.29
C THR A 705 13.11 13.97 1.75
N CYS A 706 13.45 13.97 0.46
CA CYS A 706 14.21 12.90 -0.17
C CYS A 706 15.36 13.49 -1.01
N SER A 707 16.47 12.75 -1.09
CA SER A 707 17.68 13.21 -1.76
C SER A 707 18.32 12.13 -2.62
N GLU A 708 18.94 12.57 -3.71
CA GLU A 708 19.68 11.73 -4.66
C GLU A 708 18.86 10.58 -5.27
N LEU A 709 17.53 10.71 -5.35
CA LEU A 709 16.67 9.64 -5.88
C LEU A 709 16.86 9.46 -7.39
N GLU A 710 16.90 8.20 -7.82
CA GLU A 710 16.75 7.82 -9.23
C GLU A 710 15.34 7.27 -9.46
N LEU A 711 14.59 7.88 -10.37
CA LEU A 711 13.26 7.44 -10.77
C LEU A 711 13.24 7.08 -12.25
N ILE A 712 12.82 5.85 -12.54
CA ILE A 712 12.78 5.30 -13.90
C ILE A 712 11.36 4.79 -14.17
N GLY A 713 10.76 5.11 -15.32
CA GLY A 713 9.48 4.50 -15.70
C GLY A 713 9.67 3.01 -16.01
N ASP A 714 10.52 2.67 -16.98
CA ASP A 714 10.91 1.28 -17.25
C ASP A 714 12.43 1.10 -17.38
N GLY A 715 12.99 0.17 -16.61
CA GLY A 715 14.42 -0.11 -16.58
C GLY A 715 14.92 -1.14 -17.60
N GLY A 716 14.09 -1.59 -18.55
CA GLY A 716 14.46 -2.63 -19.49
C GLY A 716 15.42 -2.18 -20.59
N THR A 717 16.24 -3.12 -21.06
CA THR A 717 17.22 -2.91 -22.14
C THR A 717 16.69 -3.32 -23.53
N ASP A 718 15.57 -4.03 -23.59
CA ASP A 718 14.84 -4.34 -24.83
C ASP A 718 13.44 -3.74 -24.72
N ALA A 719 13.14 -2.79 -25.61
CA ALA A 719 11.86 -2.10 -25.64
C ALA A 719 10.70 -3.08 -25.85
N ARG A 720 10.88 -4.14 -26.66
CA ARG A 720 9.81 -5.11 -27.00
C ARG A 720 9.39 -6.01 -25.85
N SER A 721 10.20 -6.08 -24.80
CA SER A 721 9.89 -6.86 -23.61
C SER A 721 8.95 -6.10 -22.66
N LEU A 722 8.75 -4.79 -22.85
CA LEU A 722 7.57 -4.10 -22.38
C LEU A 722 6.49 -4.24 -23.45
N ILE A 723 5.32 -4.75 -23.08
CA ILE A 723 4.16 -4.93 -23.97
C ILE A 723 3.11 -3.84 -23.71
N ALA A 724 3.06 -3.34 -22.47
CA ALA A 724 2.20 -2.22 -22.07
C ALA A 724 2.48 -0.99 -22.96
N PRO A 725 1.48 -0.44 -23.66
CA PRO A 725 1.71 0.61 -24.67
C PRO A 725 2.12 1.96 -24.08
N LYS A 726 1.83 2.19 -22.80
CA LYS A 726 1.96 3.49 -22.14
C LYS A 726 2.48 3.37 -20.71
N ILE A 727 3.37 4.30 -20.34
CA ILE A 727 3.81 4.55 -18.97
C ILE A 727 3.33 5.94 -18.55
N GLN A 728 2.60 6.01 -17.44
CA GLN A 728 2.16 7.26 -16.81
C GLN A 728 2.81 7.40 -15.44
N MET A 729 3.48 8.53 -15.23
CA MET A 729 4.15 8.86 -13.97
C MET A 729 3.65 10.21 -13.46
N ILE A 730 3.16 10.24 -12.21
CA ILE A 730 2.73 11.45 -11.51
C ILE A 730 3.66 11.67 -10.32
N ILE A 731 4.30 12.84 -10.23
CA ILE A 731 5.30 13.16 -9.21
C ILE A 731 4.91 14.47 -8.51
N ASP A 732 4.66 14.41 -7.21
CA ASP A 732 4.33 15.55 -6.36
C ASP A 732 5.11 15.46 -5.03
N THR A 733 6.34 15.93 -5.07
CA THR A 733 7.30 15.83 -3.98
C THR A 733 8.01 17.17 -3.76
N PRO A 734 7.37 18.15 -3.09
CA PRO A 734 7.86 19.54 -3.05
C PRO A 734 9.21 19.72 -2.33
N ARG A 735 9.67 18.70 -1.59
CA ARG A 735 10.97 18.65 -0.91
C ARG A 735 11.91 17.58 -1.49
N GLY A 736 11.61 17.09 -2.69
CA GLY A 736 12.35 16.02 -3.35
C GLY A 736 13.49 16.54 -4.21
N ASN A 737 14.66 15.94 -4.05
CA ASN A 737 15.84 16.19 -4.87
C ASN A 737 16.21 14.92 -5.65
N PHE A 738 16.13 15.00 -6.98
CA PHE A 738 16.32 13.86 -7.88
C PHE A 738 17.65 13.97 -8.63
N SER A 739 18.42 12.88 -8.60
CA SER A 739 19.61 12.75 -9.46
C SER A 739 19.22 12.42 -10.90
N LEU A 740 18.12 11.69 -11.08
CA LEU A 740 17.58 11.30 -12.39
C LEU A 740 16.08 11.08 -12.31
N ILE A 741 15.35 11.63 -13.29
CA ILE A 741 14.02 11.17 -13.68
C ILE A 741 14.10 10.75 -15.14
N GLN A 742 13.76 9.51 -15.45
CA GLN A 742 13.86 8.97 -16.80
C GLN A 742 12.60 8.17 -17.14
N GLY A 743 12.00 8.44 -18.30
CA GLY A 743 10.84 7.68 -18.78
C GLY A 743 11.16 6.20 -18.95
N MET A 744 12.20 5.85 -19.72
CA MET A 744 12.62 4.46 -19.95
C MET A 744 14.11 4.34 -20.26
N ILE A 745 14.74 3.22 -19.94
CA ILE A 745 16.15 2.97 -20.34
C ILE A 745 16.27 2.69 -21.84
N LYS A 746 15.27 2.03 -22.43
CA LYS A 746 15.21 1.81 -23.88
C LYS A 746 13.76 1.80 -24.38
N ASN A 747 13.44 2.75 -25.26
CA ASN A 747 12.15 2.92 -25.94
C ASN A 747 12.30 2.84 -27.48
N SER A 748 13.44 3.27 -28.02
CA SER A 748 13.66 3.22 -29.47
C SER A 748 13.96 1.81 -29.98
N TYR A 749 13.22 1.36 -31.00
CA TYR A 749 13.45 0.10 -31.71
C TYR A 749 13.11 0.24 -33.19
N ALA A 750 13.96 -0.32 -34.07
CA ALA A 750 13.80 -0.25 -35.52
C ALA A 750 13.54 1.17 -36.07
N GLY A 751 14.20 2.19 -35.48
CA GLY A 751 14.12 3.58 -35.95
C GLY A 751 12.85 4.33 -35.56
N ARG A 752 12.10 3.87 -34.55
CA ARG A 752 10.91 4.56 -33.99
C ARG A 752 10.81 4.35 -32.47
N LEU A 753 10.02 5.20 -31.81
CA LEU A 753 9.57 5.02 -30.43
C LEU A 753 8.50 3.93 -30.38
N THR A 754 8.52 3.13 -29.32
CA THR A 754 7.61 1.98 -29.17
C THR A 754 6.51 2.22 -28.13
N HIS A 755 6.78 3.06 -27.13
CA HIS A 755 5.88 3.29 -26.00
C HIS A 755 5.62 4.77 -25.77
N GLU A 756 4.39 5.08 -25.41
CA GLU A 756 4.00 6.39 -24.93
C GLU A 756 4.50 6.62 -23.50
N ILE A 757 5.02 7.80 -23.23
CA ILE A 757 5.49 8.19 -21.90
C ILE A 757 4.84 9.52 -21.54
N MET A 758 4.25 9.57 -20.34
CA MET A 758 3.66 10.78 -19.79
C MET A 758 4.24 11.03 -18.40
N LEU A 759 5.00 12.11 -18.26
CA LEU A 759 5.61 12.55 -17.02
C LEU A 759 4.88 13.81 -16.52
N ASP A 760 4.04 13.66 -15.49
CA ASP A 760 3.30 14.75 -14.86
C ASP A 760 4.00 15.16 -13.55
N ILE A 761 4.81 16.22 -13.61
CA ILE A 761 5.60 16.73 -12.48
C ILE A 761 4.86 17.92 -11.86
N GLN A 762 4.17 17.67 -10.75
CA GLN A 762 3.36 18.67 -10.05
C GLN A 762 4.17 19.52 -9.09
N SER A 763 5.14 18.93 -8.36
CA SER A 763 6.09 19.67 -7.51
C SER A 763 7.38 18.89 -7.24
N VAL A 764 8.53 19.57 -7.29
CA VAL A 764 9.87 19.03 -6.99
C VAL A 764 10.77 20.15 -6.50
N GLN A 765 11.80 19.86 -5.71
CA GLN A 765 12.76 20.91 -5.34
C GLN A 765 13.83 21.07 -6.43
N THR A 766 14.52 19.97 -6.75
CA THR A 766 15.54 19.95 -7.80
C THR A 766 15.52 18.66 -8.58
N ILE A 767 15.82 18.74 -9.89
CA ILE A 767 16.10 17.59 -10.75
C ILE A 767 17.43 17.86 -11.46
N LYS A 768 18.42 16.98 -11.30
CA LYS A 768 19.68 17.11 -12.04
C LYS A 768 19.51 16.75 -13.52
N THR A 769 18.90 15.62 -13.81
CA THR A 769 18.67 15.18 -15.20
C THR A 769 17.27 14.63 -15.35
N LEU A 770 16.53 15.18 -16.32
CA LEU A 770 15.23 14.70 -16.76
C LEU A 770 15.34 14.21 -18.20
N ILE A 771 15.06 12.92 -18.42
CA ILE A 771 15.05 12.27 -19.73
C ILE A 771 13.62 11.84 -20.01
N GLY A 772 12.95 12.48 -20.98
CA GLY A 772 11.55 12.18 -21.28
C GLY A 772 11.34 10.71 -21.69
N SER A 773 12.28 10.18 -22.47
CA SER A 773 12.29 8.78 -22.90
C SER A 773 13.56 8.06 -22.49
N ASP A 774 14.47 7.77 -23.43
CA ASP A 774 15.71 7.04 -23.22
C ASP A 774 16.95 7.88 -23.61
N GLN A 775 18.15 7.34 -23.50
CA GLN A 775 19.41 8.04 -23.85
C GLN A 775 19.66 8.13 -25.37
N THR A 776 18.82 7.52 -26.20
CA THR A 776 18.90 7.64 -27.66
C THR A 776 18.40 9.03 -28.04
N SER A 777 19.28 9.83 -28.63
CA SER A 777 18.93 11.19 -29.06
C SER A 777 17.76 11.18 -30.04
N PHE A 778 16.73 11.97 -29.76
CA PHE A 778 15.60 12.13 -30.68
C PHE A 778 16.01 12.90 -31.92
N THR A 779 15.58 12.47 -33.10
CA THR A 779 15.89 13.13 -34.38
C THR A 779 14.63 13.21 -35.24
N ASN A 780 14.61 14.10 -36.24
CA ASN A 780 13.50 14.26 -37.16
C ASN A 780 13.04 12.90 -37.74
N PRO A 781 13.94 12.04 -38.29
CA PRO A 781 13.52 10.76 -38.84
C PRO A 781 12.98 9.78 -37.78
N LEU A 782 13.51 9.82 -36.55
CA LEU A 782 13.02 8.95 -35.47
C LEU A 782 11.58 9.30 -35.11
N ILE A 783 11.29 10.59 -34.92
CA ILE A 783 9.99 11.06 -34.47
C ILE A 783 8.95 11.03 -35.60
N GLU A 784 9.32 11.39 -36.83
CA GLU A 784 8.44 11.26 -38.01
C GLU A 784 7.97 9.80 -38.23
N ASN A 785 8.79 8.81 -37.87
CA ASN A 785 8.44 7.38 -37.97
C ASN A 785 7.71 6.81 -36.73
N SER A 786 7.42 7.64 -35.73
CA SER A 786 6.84 7.23 -34.45
C SER A 786 5.39 7.67 -34.30
N THR A 787 4.52 6.77 -33.83
CA THR A 787 3.16 7.12 -33.40
C THR A 787 3.08 7.41 -31.89
N ALA A 788 4.00 6.85 -31.11
CA ALA A 788 4.09 7.07 -29.68
C ALA A 788 4.65 8.47 -29.36
N LYS A 789 4.07 9.13 -28.34
CA LYS A 789 4.47 10.45 -27.87
C LYS A 789 5.15 10.37 -26.50
N VAL A 790 6.05 11.33 -26.27
CA VAL A 790 6.77 11.50 -25.01
C VAL A 790 6.47 12.90 -24.50
N VAL A 791 5.59 12.97 -23.52
CA VAL A 791 5.00 14.20 -22.99
C VAL A 791 5.51 14.44 -21.57
N ILE A 792 5.97 15.66 -21.32
CA ILE A 792 6.38 16.14 -20.00
C ILE A 792 5.52 17.33 -19.64
N ASN A 793 4.88 17.31 -18.48
CA ASN A 793 4.07 18.41 -17.98
C ASN A 793 4.62 18.87 -16.61
N PHE A 794 4.87 20.17 -16.46
CA PHE A 794 5.14 20.81 -15.19
C PHE A 794 3.89 21.59 -14.73
N GLY A 795 3.26 21.12 -13.65
CA GLY A 795 1.98 21.66 -13.14
C GLY A 795 2.09 22.99 -12.38
N ALA A 796 1.03 23.36 -11.66
CA ALA A 796 0.92 24.59 -10.88
C ALA A 796 1.85 24.58 -9.65
N LEU A 797 3.10 24.99 -9.85
CA LEU A 797 4.15 24.93 -8.85
C LEU A 797 4.00 26.03 -7.80
N SER A 798 3.89 25.64 -6.52
CA SER A 798 3.83 26.59 -5.41
C SER A 798 5.18 27.26 -5.08
N LYS A 799 6.29 26.84 -5.73
CA LYS A 799 7.67 27.33 -5.54
C LYS A 799 8.48 27.15 -6.84
N GLU A 800 9.54 27.95 -7.01
CA GLU A 800 10.49 27.80 -8.13
C GLU A 800 11.14 26.40 -8.14
N ASN A 801 10.91 25.65 -9.22
CA ASN A 801 11.60 24.38 -9.48
C ASN A 801 12.89 24.64 -10.25
N PHE A 802 13.96 23.93 -9.89
CA PHE A 802 15.21 23.94 -10.64
C PHE A 802 15.48 22.60 -11.32
N VAL A 803 15.74 22.63 -12.63
CA VAL A 803 16.15 21.47 -13.42
C VAL A 803 17.48 21.75 -14.12
N GLU A 804 18.53 20.96 -13.90
CA GLU A 804 19.79 21.22 -14.61
C GLU A 804 19.67 20.85 -16.10
N THR A 805 19.11 19.69 -16.45
CA THR A 805 18.96 19.29 -17.86
C THR A 805 17.64 18.58 -18.14
N ILE A 806 16.98 18.95 -19.24
CA ILE A 806 15.80 18.25 -19.78
C ILE A 806 16.11 17.82 -21.22
N HIS A 807 15.94 16.54 -21.55
CA HIS A 807 16.06 16.11 -22.94
C HIS A 807 15.20 14.92 -23.38
N ASN A 808 15.10 14.72 -24.71
CA ASN A 808 14.40 13.62 -25.39
C ASN A 808 12.89 13.59 -25.10
N PHE A 809 12.17 14.58 -25.62
CA PHE A 809 10.72 14.73 -25.52
C PHE A 809 10.10 15.14 -26.86
N THR A 810 8.83 14.80 -27.08
CA THR A 810 8.05 15.31 -28.22
C THR A 810 7.23 16.54 -27.86
N GLN A 811 6.85 16.66 -26.58
CA GLN A 811 6.09 17.79 -26.04
C GLN A 811 6.52 18.07 -24.60
N LEU A 812 6.67 19.36 -24.25
CA LEU A 812 6.95 19.86 -22.92
C LEU A 812 5.98 21.00 -22.60
N THR A 813 5.18 20.87 -21.55
CA THR A 813 4.23 21.91 -21.10
C THR A 813 4.68 22.48 -19.76
N ILE A 814 4.63 23.81 -19.63
CA ILE A 814 4.93 24.54 -18.40
C ILE A 814 3.71 25.41 -18.04
N ASP A 815 3.05 25.09 -16.93
CA ASP A 815 1.81 25.78 -16.53
C ASP A 815 2.06 27.07 -15.71
N GLN A 816 3.16 27.14 -14.96
CA GLN A 816 3.53 28.31 -14.14
C GLN A 816 5.02 28.63 -14.25
N GLN A 817 5.86 28.30 -13.27
CA GLN A 817 7.27 28.72 -13.25
C GLN A 817 8.24 27.54 -13.32
N LEU A 818 9.24 27.62 -14.21
CA LEU A 818 10.34 26.65 -14.30
C LEU A 818 11.68 27.34 -14.52
N THR A 819 12.68 26.97 -13.73
CA THR A 819 14.08 27.32 -13.99
C THR A 819 14.82 26.08 -14.49
N ALA A 820 15.39 26.16 -15.69
CA ALA A 820 16.21 25.11 -16.27
C ALA A 820 17.59 25.64 -16.68
N ARG A 821 18.65 24.81 -16.63
CA ARG A 821 19.92 25.21 -17.26
C ARG A 821 19.88 24.92 -18.77
N THR A 822 19.56 23.69 -19.15
CA THR A 822 19.50 23.30 -20.57
C THR A 822 18.26 22.48 -20.88
N ILE A 823 17.54 22.81 -21.96
CA ILE A 823 16.39 22.07 -22.50
C ILE A 823 16.65 21.72 -23.96
N LEU A 824 16.71 20.42 -24.29
CA LEU A 824 16.97 19.92 -25.64
C LEU A 824 15.93 18.88 -26.05
N ASN A 825 15.16 19.13 -27.10
CA ASN A 825 14.23 18.11 -27.62
C ASN A 825 14.91 16.78 -28.02
N GLY A 826 16.17 16.82 -28.46
CA GLY A 826 17.08 15.67 -28.61
C GLY A 826 18.39 15.86 -27.85
N SER A 827 18.87 14.83 -27.14
CA SER A 827 20.02 14.94 -26.21
C SER A 827 21.35 15.34 -26.87
N GLU A 828 21.53 15.10 -28.16
CA GLU A 828 22.72 15.50 -28.94
C GLU A 828 22.51 16.80 -29.75
N ALA A 829 21.40 17.51 -29.52
CA ALA A 829 21.11 18.76 -30.22
C ALA A 829 22.12 19.87 -29.85
N ASN A 830 22.82 20.38 -30.85
CA ASN A 830 23.79 21.45 -30.74
C ASN A 830 23.64 22.46 -31.88
N ASN A 831 24.41 23.54 -31.82
CA ASN A 831 24.27 24.67 -32.74
C ASN A 831 24.58 24.30 -34.21
N GLU A 832 25.40 23.28 -34.44
CA GLU A 832 25.83 22.86 -35.78
C GLU A 832 24.82 21.91 -36.45
N ASN A 833 24.10 21.12 -35.65
CA ASN A 833 23.27 20.02 -36.16
C ASN A 833 21.75 20.24 -36.00
N PHE A 834 21.32 21.29 -35.28
CA PHE A 834 19.91 21.54 -34.97
C PHE A 834 19.03 21.65 -36.23
N ASP A 835 19.42 22.54 -37.16
CA ASP A 835 18.70 22.79 -38.42
C ASP A 835 18.66 21.56 -39.34
N GLN A 836 19.54 20.58 -39.13
CA GLN A 836 19.54 19.36 -39.95
C GLN A 836 18.69 18.23 -39.34
N ARG A 837 18.69 18.08 -38.02
CA ARG A 837 18.24 16.85 -37.36
C ARG A 837 17.21 17.01 -36.26
N TYR A 838 17.01 18.21 -35.70
CA TYR A 838 16.25 18.40 -34.46
C TYR A 838 15.11 19.41 -34.55
N HIS A 839 14.99 20.16 -35.64
CA HIS A 839 14.05 21.28 -35.74
C HIS A 839 12.57 20.91 -35.99
N ARG A 840 12.22 19.65 -36.33
CA ARG A 840 10.85 19.30 -36.77
C ARG A 840 9.94 18.72 -35.70
N PHE A 841 10.42 18.56 -34.48
CA PHE A 841 9.66 17.99 -33.36
C PHE A 841 10.06 18.66 -32.04
N GLY A 842 9.38 18.33 -30.95
CA GLY A 842 9.67 18.92 -29.64
C GLY A 842 8.97 20.25 -29.50
N GLU A 843 7.67 20.19 -29.20
CA GLU A 843 6.84 21.37 -28.93
C GLU A 843 7.00 21.77 -27.46
N LEU A 844 7.37 23.02 -27.21
CA LEU A 844 7.35 23.64 -25.89
C LEU A 844 6.11 24.53 -25.79
N ILE A 845 5.27 24.29 -24.79
CA ILE A 845 4.06 25.05 -24.50
C ILE A 845 4.25 25.80 -23.19
N LEU A 846 4.17 27.13 -23.24
CA LEU A 846 4.07 27.98 -22.06
C LEU A 846 2.59 28.39 -21.90
N ALA A 847 1.97 27.97 -20.80
CA ALA A 847 0.60 28.33 -20.49
C ALA A 847 0.43 29.83 -20.19
N GLU A 848 -0.82 30.27 -20.00
CA GLU A 848 -1.13 31.68 -19.72
C GLU A 848 -0.39 32.14 -18.45
N GLY A 849 0.43 33.18 -18.57
CA GLY A 849 1.23 33.71 -17.46
C GLY A 849 2.38 32.81 -16.98
N ALA A 850 2.71 31.73 -17.70
CA ALA A 850 3.85 30.87 -17.36
C ALA A 850 5.19 31.59 -17.61
N SER A 851 6.22 31.28 -16.82
CA SER A 851 7.57 31.83 -16.93
C SER A 851 8.63 30.73 -16.95
N LEU A 852 9.45 30.70 -18.00
CA LEU A 852 10.59 29.79 -18.15
C LEU A 852 11.91 30.56 -18.07
N ALA A 853 12.73 30.32 -17.05
CA ALA A 853 14.12 30.77 -17.03
C ALA A 853 15.04 29.68 -17.55
N VAL A 854 15.80 29.95 -18.63
CA VAL A 854 16.64 28.95 -19.30
C VAL A 854 17.97 29.53 -19.80
N LYS A 855 19.09 28.80 -19.61
CA LYS A 855 20.39 29.20 -20.20
C LYS A 855 20.58 28.74 -21.63
N GLU A 856 19.99 27.61 -22.00
CA GLU A 856 20.06 27.05 -23.34
C GLU A 856 18.77 26.27 -23.68
N LEU A 857 18.14 26.60 -24.80
CA LEU A 857 16.88 26.01 -25.25
C LEU A 857 17.00 25.60 -26.72
N LYS A 858 16.72 24.33 -27.03
CA LYS A 858 16.63 23.83 -28.42
C LYS A 858 15.38 22.97 -28.58
N VAL A 859 14.37 23.50 -29.26
CA VAL A 859 13.03 22.88 -29.42
C VAL A 859 12.48 23.16 -30.81
N GLY A 860 11.67 22.28 -31.40
CA GLY A 860 11.13 22.50 -32.74
C GLY A 860 10.18 23.69 -32.80
N SER A 861 9.22 23.76 -31.88
CA SER A 861 8.27 24.87 -31.78
C SER A 861 8.14 25.38 -30.36
N LEU A 862 7.92 26.69 -30.23
CA LEU A 862 7.55 27.35 -28.97
C LEU A 862 6.16 27.96 -29.13
N LEU A 863 5.18 27.43 -28.40
CA LEU A 863 3.85 27.99 -28.26
C LEU A 863 3.79 28.81 -26.97
N ALA A 864 3.45 30.08 -27.08
CA ALA A 864 3.41 31.02 -25.96
C ALA A 864 2.00 31.62 -25.83
N ASN A 865 1.26 31.22 -24.80
CA ASN A 865 -0.06 31.79 -24.51
C ASN A 865 0.06 33.23 -23.97
N GLU A 866 -1.08 33.89 -23.79
CA GLU A 866 -1.12 35.26 -23.25
C GLU A 866 -0.26 35.42 -21.97
N ARG A 867 0.59 36.47 -21.96
CA ARG A 867 1.51 36.82 -20.86
C ARG A 867 2.59 35.78 -20.53
N ALA A 868 2.83 34.78 -21.38
CA ALA A 868 3.94 33.86 -21.19
C ALA A 868 5.31 34.57 -21.30
N GLU A 869 6.21 34.27 -20.37
CA GLU A 869 7.55 34.84 -20.29
C GLU A 869 8.64 33.78 -20.51
N ILE A 870 9.72 34.17 -21.19
CA ILE A 870 10.97 33.41 -21.27
C ILE A 870 12.16 34.28 -20.86
N HIS A 871 12.96 33.80 -19.91
CA HIS A 871 14.12 34.51 -19.40
C HIS A 871 15.37 33.78 -19.87
N SER A 872 16.26 34.46 -20.59
CA SER A 872 17.46 33.81 -21.12
C SER A 872 18.66 34.75 -21.26
N PRO A 873 19.90 34.23 -21.30
CA PRO A 873 21.06 35.01 -21.71
C PRO A 873 20.93 35.51 -23.15
N ALA A 874 21.42 36.71 -23.43
CA ALA A 874 21.49 37.23 -24.79
C ALA A 874 22.60 36.53 -25.61
N GLY A 875 22.23 35.95 -26.74
CA GLY A 875 23.13 35.34 -27.72
C GLY A 875 22.36 34.55 -28.79
N ALA A 876 22.85 34.54 -30.04
CA ALA A 876 22.25 33.74 -31.12
C ALA A 876 22.26 32.23 -30.81
N HIS A 877 23.15 31.78 -29.92
CA HIS A 877 23.33 30.39 -29.55
C HIS A 877 22.53 29.97 -28.30
N THR A 878 21.70 30.86 -27.75
CA THR A 878 20.95 30.59 -26.51
C THR A 878 19.67 29.79 -26.80
N ILE A 879 18.87 30.25 -27.76
CA ILE A 879 17.57 29.65 -28.11
C ILE A 879 17.59 29.24 -29.59
N PHE A 880 17.26 27.97 -29.87
CA PHE A 880 17.06 27.46 -31.23
C PHE A 880 15.66 26.89 -31.39
N LEU A 881 14.97 27.32 -32.44
CA LEU A 881 13.66 26.79 -32.79
C LEU A 881 13.36 26.89 -34.27
N ARG A 882 12.39 26.14 -34.78
CA ARG A 882 11.90 26.27 -36.16
C ARG A 882 10.81 27.33 -36.25
N GLN A 883 9.92 27.34 -35.26
CA GLN A 883 8.71 28.14 -35.30
C GLN A 883 8.33 28.69 -33.90
N LEU A 884 8.02 29.98 -33.84
CA LEU A 884 7.44 30.65 -32.69
C LEU A 884 5.95 30.90 -32.97
N ILE A 885 5.07 30.50 -32.04
CA ILE A 885 3.62 30.59 -32.17
C ILE A 885 3.05 31.27 -30.90
N PRO A 886 3.06 32.61 -30.83
CA PRO A 886 2.47 33.32 -29.71
C PRO A 886 0.97 33.57 -29.93
N GLU A 887 0.17 33.52 -28.87
CA GLU A 887 -1.23 33.96 -28.90
C GLU A 887 -1.35 35.48 -29.09
N LYS A 888 -0.42 36.24 -28.48
CA LYS A 888 -0.23 37.70 -28.67
C LYS A 888 1.23 38.03 -28.96
N LYS A 889 2.04 38.17 -27.91
CA LYS A 889 3.50 38.36 -27.98
C LYS A 889 4.19 37.48 -26.95
N LEU A 890 5.32 36.90 -27.32
CA LEU A 890 6.24 36.31 -26.36
C LEU A 890 6.93 37.43 -25.58
N ILE A 891 6.90 37.36 -24.25
CA ILE A 891 7.65 38.27 -23.39
C ILE A 891 9.01 37.64 -23.11
N TRP A 892 10.09 38.34 -23.46
CA TRP A 892 11.44 37.93 -23.12
C TRP A 892 12.04 38.81 -22.04
N ARG A 893 12.80 38.23 -21.13
CA ARG A 893 13.61 38.97 -20.15
C ARG A 893 15.07 38.54 -20.20
N LEU A 894 15.96 39.52 -20.14
CA LEU A 894 17.38 39.26 -20.07
C LEU A 894 17.72 38.63 -18.70
N LEU A 895 18.28 37.42 -18.72
CA LEU A 895 18.61 36.68 -17.49
C LEU A 895 19.93 37.11 -16.85
N GLU A 896 20.91 37.55 -17.65
CA GLU A 896 22.24 37.94 -17.20
C GLU A 896 22.67 39.26 -17.87
N PRO A 897 23.30 40.21 -17.15
CA PRO A 897 23.57 41.52 -17.69
C PRO A 897 24.55 41.43 -18.85
N LYS A 898 24.16 41.97 -20.02
CA LYS A 898 25.01 42.00 -21.22
C LYS A 898 24.92 43.38 -21.88
N ARG A 899 26.04 43.90 -22.37
CA ARG A 899 26.05 45.17 -23.12
C ARG A 899 25.41 44.98 -24.49
N THR A 900 24.56 45.91 -24.88
CA THR A 900 23.95 45.97 -26.22
C THR A 900 25.03 46.02 -27.30
N GLU A 901 24.82 45.28 -28.37
CA GLU A 901 25.67 45.23 -29.56
C GLU A 901 25.02 45.94 -30.75
N SER A 902 25.81 46.25 -31.79
CA SER A 902 25.28 46.82 -33.02
C SER A 902 24.74 45.69 -33.89
N ILE A 903 23.45 45.72 -34.19
CA ILE A 903 22.75 44.68 -34.95
C ILE A 903 22.07 45.31 -36.18
N VAL A 904 21.98 44.57 -37.28
CA VAL A 904 21.31 45.03 -38.51
C VAL A 904 20.12 44.10 -38.74
N GLY A 905 18.91 44.64 -38.70
CA GLY A 905 17.68 43.86 -38.87
C GLY A 905 16.94 44.21 -40.16
N ASN A 906 16.07 43.30 -40.59
CA ASN A 906 15.19 43.47 -41.73
C ASN A 906 14.16 44.58 -41.50
N TYR A 907 13.64 44.73 -40.27
CA TYR A 907 12.58 45.70 -39.96
C TYR A 907 13.11 47.09 -39.66
N PHE A 908 14.21 47.28 -38.92
CA PHE A 908 14.61 48.62 -38.41
C PHE A 908 16.03 49.08 -38.80
N ALA A 909 16.64 48.50 -39.83
CA ALA A 909 18.02 48.80 -40.24
C ALA A 909 19.02 48.59 -39.07
N GLN A 910 20.11 49.36 -39.01
CA GLN A 910 21.13 49.21 -37.97
C GLN A 910 20.66 49.82 -36.63
N GLN A 911 20.65 49.01 -35.58
CA GLN A 911 20.17 49.35 -34.23
C GLN A 911 21.11 48.85 -33.13
N LYS A 912 20.83 49.22 -31.88
CA LYS A 912 21.38 48.59 -30.68
C LYS A 912 20.45 47.52 -30.15
N GLY A 913 21.00 46.39 -29.72
CA GLY A 913 20.20 45.31 -29.15
C GLY A 913 21.00 44.05 -28.92
N TYR A 914 20.32 42.90 -29.00
CA TYR A 914 20.88 41.57 -28.75
C TYR A 914 20.39 40.56 -29.80
N PRO A 915 21.24 39.66 -30.32
CA PRO A 915 20.76 38.40 -30.86
C PRO A 915 20.26 37.54 -29.71
N ILE A 916 19.09 36.91 -29.86
CA ILE A 916 18.47 36.14 -28.75
C ILE A 916 18.04 34.73 -29.13
N MET A 917 17.74 34.47 -30.40
CA MET A 917 17.34 33.14 -30.87
C MET A 917 17.75 32.92 -32.33
N THR A 918 17.88 31.67 -32.74
CA THR A 918 18.16 31.25 -34.12
C THR A 918 17.02 30.37 -34.63
N PHE A 919 16.51 30.70 -35.82
CA PHE A 919 15.46 29.99 -36.52
C PHE A 919 16.01 28.97 -37.52
N ALA A 920 15.59 27.72 -37.39
CA ALA A 920 15.87 26.66 -38.35
C ALA A 920 14.86 26.74 -39.52
N GLY A 921 15.35 26.78 -40.76
CA GLY A 921 14.52 26.96 -41.95
C GLY A 921 13.88 28.35 -42.10
N ASN A 922 12.71 28.42 -42.75
CA ASN A 922 12.03 29.67 -43.14
C ASN A 922 10.64 29.85 -42.49
N ASP A 923 10.22 28.95 -41.60
CA ASP A 923 8.84 28.90 -41.07
C ASP A 923 8.63 29.79 -39.83
N GLY A 924 9.70 30.31 -39.25
CA GLY A 924 9.67 31.16 -38.07
C GLY A 924 10.44 32.46 -38.28
N SER A 925 9.96 33.52 -37.65
CA SER A 925 10.59 34.84 -37.65
C SER A 925 10.30 35.54 -36.34
N LEU A 926 11.22 36.40 -35.92
CA LEU A 926 10.95 37.37 -34.87
C LEU A 926 10.59 38.70 -35.52
N SER A 927 9.48 39.30 -35.10
CA SER A 927 8.97 40.54 -35.68
C SER A 927 8.40 41.46 -34.59
N PRO A 928 8.08 42.72 -34.93
CA PRO A 928 7.43 43.61 -33.98
C PRO A 928 6.06 43.12 -33.52
N GLU A 929 5.39 42.26 -34.30
CA GLU A 929 4.03 41.76 -34.02
C GLU A 929 3.99 40.65 -32.96
N ASN A 930 5.08 39.89 -32.81
CA ASN A 930 5.04 38.62 -32.08
C ASN A 930 5.95 38.56 -30.84
N PHE A 931 6.68 39.65 -30.55
CA PHE A 931 7.70 39.68 -29.51
C PHE A 931 7.79 41.03 -28.80
N ILE A 932 8.02 40.96 -27.48
CA ILE A 932 8.44 42.10 -26.65
C ILE A 932 9.49 41.63 -25.64
N GLY A 933 10.52 42.45 -25.41
CA GLY A 933 11.64 42.11 -24.55
C GLY A 933 11.92 43.16 -23.48
N PHE A 934 12.53 42.76 -22.37
CA PHE A 934 12.95 43.65 -21.29
C PHE A 934 14.34 43.29 -20.76
N ASP A 935 15.17 44.29 -20.45
CA ASP A 935 16.39 44.10 -19.67
C ASP A 935 16.16 44.27 -18.15
N GLU A 936 17.23 44.15 -17.37
CA GLU A 936 17.20 44.23 -15.90
C GLU A 936 16.77 45.61 -15.39
N GLU A 937 17.03 46.68 -16.18
CA GLU A 937 16.58 48.04 -15.88
C GLU A 937 15.16 48.33 -16.39
N GLY A 938 14.49 47.34 -16.99
CA GLY A 938 13.14 47.46 -17.55
C GLY A 938 13.10 48.24 -18.86
N ARG A 939 14.22 48.36 -19.59
CA ARG A 939 14.20 48.93 -20.94
C ARG A 939 13.58 47.95 -21.91
N ALA A 940 12.79 48.46 -22.84
CA ALA A 940 12.01 47.66 -23.77
C ALA A 940 12.78 47.36 -25.06
N TYR A 941 12.50 46.18 -25.60
CA TYR A 941 13.02 45.67 -26.86
C TYR A 941 11.87 45.13 -27.71
N THR A 942 11.97 45.30 -29.03
CA THR A 942 11.04 44.74 -30.02
C THR A 942 11.72 43.66 -30.85
N GLY A 943 10.93 42.79 -31.48
CA GLY A 943 11.43 41.77 -32.39
C GLY A 943 11.88 42.35 -33.73
N ASP A 944 13.03 41.89 -34.21
CA ASP A 944 13.53 42.06 -35.58
C ASP A 944 14.27 40.76 -35.99
N MET A 945 14.70 40.63 -37.24
CA MET A 945 15.42 39.45 -37.70
C MET A 945 16.49 39.79 -38.74
N ASP A 946 17.55 38.98 -38.79
CA ASP A 946 18.59 38.98 -39.82
C ASP A 946 18.84 37.55 -40.30
N GLY A 947 18.33 37.22 -41.49
CA GLY A 947 18.31 35.85 -41.99
C GLY A 947 17.62 34.89 -41.01
N GLN A 948 18.40 33.97 -40.42
CA GLN A 948 17.94 33.02 -39.41
C GLN A 948 18.05 33.55 -37.97
N SER A 949 18.68 34.70 -37.71
CA SER A 949 18.86 35.23 -36.35
C SER A 949 17.69 36.12 -35.95
N GLY A 950 17.02 35.80 -34.84
CA GLY A 950 16.07 36.66 -34.16
C GLY A 950 16.75 37.65 -33.23
N LEU A 951 16.36 38.91 -33.33
CA LEU A 951 17.01 40.05 -32.69
C LEU A 951 16.04 40.77 -31.74
N ALA A 952 16.48 41.03 -30.51
CA ALA A 952 15.83 41.97 -29.60
C ALA A 952 16.45 43.36 -29.83
N VAL A 953 15.73 44.22 -30.55
CA VAL A 953 16.13 45.59 -30.88
C VAL A 953 15.62 46.55 -29.82
N ALA A 954 16.50 47.38 -29.25
CA ALA A 954 16.08 48.38 -28.27
C ALA A 954 15.02 49.29 -28.88
N ALA A 955 13.91 49.53 -28.19
CA ALA A 955 12.79 50.28 -28.74
C ALA A 955 11.99 51.01 -27.65
N THR A 956 11.28 52.05 -28.07
CA THR A 956 10.19 52.64 -27.29
C THR A 956 8.88 52.08 -27.83
N ILE A 957 8.13 51.36 -26.99
CA ILE A 957 6.90 50.67 -27.39
C ILE A 957 5.74 51.34 -26.67
N ILE A 958 4.71 51.77 -27.40
CA ILE A 958 3.58 52.50 -26.87
C ILE A 958 2.30 51.82 -27.33
N ASN A 959 1.58 51.22 -26.39
CA ASN A 959 0.22 50.75 -26.57
C ASN A 959 -0.73 51.79 -26.00
N TYR A 960 -1.64 52.31 -26.81
CA TYR A 960 -2.64 53.25 -26.34
C TYR A 960 -4.06 52.81 -26.70
N GLN A 961 -5.01 53.18 -25.84
CA GLN A 961 -6.43 52.91 -26.02
C GLN A 961 -7.29 54.01 -25.39
N VAL A 962 -8.29 54.47 -26.13
CA VAL A 962 -9.36 55.36 -25.63
C VAL A 962 -10.46 54.50 -25.01
N THR A 963 -10.62 54.62 -23.69
CA THR A 963 -11.54 53.81 -22.89
C THR A 963 -12.94 54.43 -22.75
N SER A 964 -13.10 55.72 -23.01
CA SER A 964 -14.41 56.41 -23.07
C SER A 964 -15.10 56.19 -24.42
N SER A 965 -16.43 56.31 -24.49
CA SER A 965 -17.18 56.16 -25.76
C SER A 965 -16.87 57.25 -26.80
N LEU A 966 -16.37 58.41 -26.37
CA LEU A 966 -15.93 59.54 -27.19
C LEU A 966 -14.42 59.78 -26.95
N GLY A 967 -13.74 60.47 -27.88
CA GLY A 967 -12.30 60.77 -27.76
C GLY A 967 -11.44 60.16 -28.87
N GLU A 968 -10.38 60.87 -29.23
CA GLU A 968 -9.38 60.43 -30.22
C GLU A 968 -7.96 60.77 -29.76
N ILE A 969 -6.98 59.98 -30.21
CA ILE A 969 -5.56 60.18 -29.97
C ILE A 969 -4.86 60.28 -31.33
N ALA A 970 -4.04 61.32 -31.51
CA ALA A 970 -3.15 61.46 -32.66
C ALA A 970 -1.68 61.31 -32.23
N HIS A 971 -0.82 60.89 -33.15
CA HIS A 971 0.63 60.85 -32.94
C HIS A 971 1.39 61.59 -34.03
N ASN A 972 2.59 62.05 -33.72
CA ASN A 972 3.50 62.70 -34.66
C ASN A 972 4.33 61.72 -35.53
N LEU A 973 4.04 60.43 -35.48
CA LEU A 973 4.75 59.39 -36.22
C LEU A 973 4.11 59.18 -37.59
N THR A 974 4.95 59.09 -38.63
CA THR A 974 4.54 58.69 -39.99
C THR A 974 4.59 57.16 -40.08
N LEU A 975 3.43 56.52 -40.18
CA LEU A 975 3.32 55.07 -40.34
C LEU A 975 3.18 54.72 -41.83
N GLU A 976 4.02 53.80 -42.31
CA GLU A 976 3.94 53.31 -43.69
C GLU A 976 2.73 52.37 -43.87
N PRO A 977 2.00 52.41 -45.00
CA PRO A 977 0.88 51.52 -45.26
C PRO A 977 1.27 50.05 -45.12
N SER A 978 0.54 49.33 -44.27
CA SER A 978 0.81 47.91 -43.97
C SER A 978 2.25 47.63 -43.49
N ASN A 979 2.93 48.62 -42.92
CA ASN A 979 4.33 48.52 -42.47
C ASN A 979 5.30 48.10 -43.59
N THR A 980 5.11 48.62 -44.81
CA THR A 980 5.98 48.35 -45.96
C THR A 980 6.25 49.60 -46.80
N PRO A 981 7.42 49.74 -47.47
CA PRO A 981 8.53 48.77 -47.54
C PRO A 981 9.46 48.82 -46.32
N LEU A 982 10.16 47.71 -46.05
CA LEU A 982 11.20 47.62 -45.02
C LEU A 982 12.55 48.15 -45.55
N PRO A 983 13.45 48.71 -44.70
CA PRO A 983 13.32 48.91 -43.26
C PRO A 983 12.48 50.15 -42.91
N LEU A 984 11.85 50.12 -41.75
CA LEU A 984 10.94 51.12 -41.21
C LEU A 984 11.65 52.07 -40.24
N ALA A 985 11.25 53.35 -40.27
CA ALA A 985 11.61 54.30 -39.22
C ALA A 985 10.77 54.08 -37.95
N CYS A 986 9.52 53.66 -38.10
CA CYS A 986 8.60 53.31 -37.02
C CYS A 986 7.68 52.21 -37.53
N TRP A 987 7.42 51.21 -36.70
CA TRP A 987 6.40 50.21 -36.96
C TRP A 987 5.15 50.57 -36.16
N GLY A 988 3.97 50.39 -36.72
CA GLY A 988 2.76 50.58 -35.95
C GLY A 988 1.49 50.07 -36.62
N THR A 989 0.53 49.74 -35.78
CA THR A 989 -0.86 49.48 -36.19
C THR A 989 -1.74 50.35 -35.30
N ALA A 990 -2.34 51.38 -35.89
CA ALA A 990 -3.01 52.42 -35.13
C ALA A 990 -4.22 52.99 -35.88
N ASP A 991 -5.27 53.30 -35.13
CA ASP A 991 -6.39 54.15 -35.53
C ASP A 991 -6.52 55.33 -34.56
N SER A 992 -7.55 56.16 -34.73
CA SER A 992 -7.73 57.34 -33.86
C SER A 992 -8.06 57.00 -32.40
N ARG A 993 -8.26 55.73 -32.03
CA ARG A 993 -8.74 55.31 -30.71
C ARG A 993 -7.89 54.25 -30.04
N GLN A 994 -7.13 53.47 -30.78
CA GLN A 994 -6.19 52.52 -30.24
C GLN A 994 -5.03 52.30 -31.20
N GLY A 995 -3.87 51.95 -30.66
CA GLY A 995 -2.77 51.56 -31.49
C GLY A 995 -1.58 51.06 -30.71
N GLU A 996 -0.75 50.30 -31.42
CA GLU A 996 0.59 49.92 -31.00
C GLU A 996 1.60 50.63 -31.88
N LEU A 997 2.53 51.34 -31.25
CA LEU A 997 3.59 52.12 -31.90
C LEU A 997 4.95 51.65 -31.39
N ILE A 998 5.85 51.32 -32.30
CA ILE A 998 7.19 50.81 -31.99
C ILE A 998 8.21 51.70 -32.68
N ILE A 999 9.02 52.38 -31.87
CA ILE A 999 10.05 53.32 -32.30
C ILE A 999 11.41 52.71 -31.95
N PRO A 1000 12.23 52.29 -32.93
CA PRO A 1000 13.53 51.70 -32.67
C PRO A 1000 14.50 52.72 -32.06
N GLY A 1001 15.40 52.24 -31.21
CA GLY A 1001 16.15 53.06 -30.25
C GLY A 1001 17.13 54.05 -30.86
N GLU A 1002 17.73 53.73 -32.01
CA GLU A 1002 18.63 54.65 -32.72
C GLU A 1002 17.87 55.69 -33.56
N ASN A 1003 16.53 55.63 -33.60
CA ASN A 1003 15.74 56.67 -34.22
C ASN A 1003 15.74 57.93 -33.32
N GLU A 1004 16.06 59.08 -33.92
CA GLU A 1004 16.06 60.37 -33.23
C GLU A 1004 14.64 60.90 -32.93
N VAL A 1005 13.61 60.31 -33.57
CA VAL A 1005 12.21 60.72 -33.40
C VAL A 1005 11.73 60.46 -31.97
N THR A 1006 11.27 61.52 -31.30
CA THR A 1006 10.61 61.42 -29.99
C THR A 1006 9.10 61.29 -30.21
N PRO A 1007 8.47 60.15 -29.85
CA PRO A 1007 7.05 59.95 -30.04
C PRO A 1007 6.24 60.85 -29.12
N LYS A 1008 5.27 61.55 -29.70
CA LYS A 1008 4.35 62.46 -29.04
C LYS A 1008 2.91 62.07 -29.36
N LEU A 1009 2.16 61.69 -28.33
CA LEU A 1009 0.72 61.48 -28.39
C LEU A 1009 -0.01 62.79 -28.04
N SER A 1010 -1.05 63.09 -28.79
CA SER A 1010 -1.93 64.25 -28.60
C SER A 1010 -3.35 63.72 -28.37
N PHE A 1011 -3.89 63.95 -27.17
CA PHE A 1011 -5.26 63.62 -26.82
C PHE A 1011 -6.16 64.70 -27.42
N LEU A 1012 -6.84 64.37 -28.52
CA LEU A 1012 -7.56 65.35 -29.34
C LEU A 1012 -8.81 65.84 -28.64
N GLU A 1013 -8.88 67.15 -28.40
CA GLU A 1013 -10.08 67.81 -27.91
C GLU A 1013 -10.87 68.38 -29.09
N THR A 1014 -12.19 68.25 -29.02
CA THR A 1014 -13.13 68.84 -30.00
C THR A 1014 -14.14 69.74 -29.27
N ASP A 1015 -15.04 70.34 -30.03
CA ASP A 1015 -16.15 71.13 -29.48
C ASP A 1015 -17.17 70.23 -28.74
N ARG A 1016 -17.20 68.92 -29.04
CA ARG A 1016 -18.12 67.96 -28.44
C ARG A 1016 -17.55 67.26 -27.20
N PHE A 1017 -16.23 67.12 -27.07
CA PHE A 1017 -15.60 66.42 -25.93
C PHE A 1017 -14.18 66.94 -25.62
N SER A 1018 -13.81 66.98 -24.33
CA SER A 1018 -12.47 67.33 -23.84
C SER A 1018 -11.75 66.11 -23.27
N PHE A 1019 -10.41 66.13 -23.31
CA PHE A 1019 -9.59 65.16 -22.60
C PHE A 1019 -9.78 65.33 -21.09
N LEU A 1020 -9.95 64.23 -20.36
CA LEU A 1020 -10.08 64.25 -18.90
C LEU A 1020 -8.76 63.84 -18.27
N GLN A 1021 -8.30 62.64 -18.58
CA GLN A 1021 -7.04 62.08 -18.08
C GLN A 1021 -6.63 60.85 -18.90
N ALA A 1022 -5.35 60.50 -18.83
CA ALA A 1022 -4.80 59.24 -19.28
C ALA A 1022 -4.10 58.53 -18.13
N GLU A 1023 -4.26 57.21 -18.05
CA GLU A 1023 -3.48 56.35 -17.18
C GLU A 1023 -2.31 55.81 -18.00
N ILE A 1024 -1.09 56.18 -17.62
CA ILE A 1024 0.14 55.76 -18.29
C ILE A 1024 0.82 54.75 -17.38
N ILE A 1025 1.00 53.53 -17.86
CA ILE A 1025 1.63 52.44 -17.14
C ILE A 1025 2.96 52.14 -17.81
N SER A 1026 4.05 52.19 -17.05
CA SER A 1026 5.38 51.80 -17.52
C SER A 1026 6.15 51.14 -16.39
N ASN A 1027 6.77 50.00 -16.65
CA ASN A 1027 7.49 49.22 -15.63
C ASN A 1027 6.69 48.97 -14.34
N GLY A 1028 5.37 48.80 -14.46
CA GLY A 1028 4.46 48.60 -13.32
C GLY A 1028 4.10 49.87 -12.54
N GLU A 1029 4.69 51.02 -12.87
CA GLU A 1029 4.32 52.31 -12.30
C GLU A 1029 3.15 52.93 -13.07
N LYS A 1030 2.11 53.31 -12.33
CA LYS A 1030 0.92 53.96 -12.88
C LYS A 1030 0.99 55.47 -12.62
N LEU A 1031 1.01 56.24 -13.70
CA LEU A 1031 0.95 57.70 -13.69
C LEU A 1031 -0.39 58.17 -14.22
N ILE A 1032 -1.10 59.02 -13.45
CA ILE A 1032 -2.27 59.74 -13.95
C ILE A 1032 -1.79 61.03 -14.62
N TYR A 1033 -2.13 61.19 -15.89
CA TYR A 1033 -1.68 62.29 -16.74
C TYR A 1033 -2.87 63.12 -17.23
N THR A 1034 -2.85 64.44 -17.02
CA THR A 1034 -3.99 65.34 -17.30
C THR A 1034 -3.71 66.39 -18.37
N LYS A 1035 -2.52 66.38 -19.00
CA LYS A 1035 -2.20 67.31 -20.08
C LYS A 1035 -2.60 66.70 -21.43
N SER A 1036 -3.05 67.55 -22.36
CA SER A 1036 -3.53 67.15 -23.69
C SER A 1036 -2.46 66.61 -24.64
N THR A 1037 -1.17 66.64 -24.27
CA THR A 1037 -0.09 66.01 -25.04
C THR A 1037 0.89 65.31 -24.12
N TRP A 1038 1.32 64.11 -24.49
CA TRP A 1038 2.33 63.33 -23.78
C TRP A 1038 3.44 62.90 -24.73
N SER A 1039 4.70 62.92 -24.26
CA SER A 1039 5.86 62.45 -25.01
C SER A 1039 6.51 61.30 -24.26
N ALA A 1040 6.86 60.23 -24.96
CA ALA A 1040 7.42 59.04 -24.32
C ALA A 1040 8.93 59.21 -24.06
N PRO A 1041 9.41 59.01 -22.82
CA PRO A 1041 10.81 58.75 -22.57
C PRO A 1041 11.30 57.52 -23.35
N LYS A 1042 12.49 57.61 -23.96
CA LYS A 1042 13.03 56.58 -24.85
C LYS A 1042 13.30 55.25 -24.12
N HIS A 1043 13.18 54.16 -24.86
CA HIS A 1043 13.56 52.79 -24.48
C HIS A 1043 12.69 52.12 -23.42
N TYR A 1044 11.42 52.52 -23.27
CA TYR A 1044 10.50 51.86 -22.33
C TYR A 1044 9.21 51.44 -23.02
N TYR A 1045 8.49 50.54 -22.36
CA TYR A 1045 7.14 50.12 -22.72
C TYR A 1045 6.11 50.98 -21.97
N TYR A 1046 5.10 51.46 -22.68
CA TYR A 1046 4.04 52.27 -22.13
C TYR A 1046 2.67 51.72 -22.53
N GLU A 1047 1.79 51.53 -21.56
CA GLU A 1047 0.37 51.28 -21.78
C GLU A 1047 -0.42 52.53 -21.38
N ILE A 1048 -1.21 53.07 -22.29
CA ILE A 1048 -1.85 54.37 -22.14
C ILE A 1048 -3.36 54.23 -22.32
N TYR A 1049 -4.10 54.39 -21.24
CA TYR A 1049 -5.56 54.34 -21.25
C TYR A 1049 -6.12 55.75 -21.09
N ALA A 1050 -6.62 56.34 -22.18
CA ALA A 1050 -7.17 57.69 -22.18
C ALA A 1050 -8.68 57.71 -21.92
N LYS A 1051 -9.15 58.75 -21.22
CA LYS A 1051 -10.57 59.05 -20.98
C LYS A 1051 -10.88 60.48 -21.38
N PHE A 1052 -12.04 60.67 -22.00
CA PHE A 1052 -12.58 61.96 -22.44
C PHE A 1052 -13.99 62.17 -21.87
N GLN A 1053 -14.40 63.43 -21.74
CA GLN A 1053 -15.71 63.86 -21.23
C GLN A 1053 -16.41 64.79 -22.23
N GLN A 1054 -17.74 64.82 -22.28
CA GLN A 1054 -18.51 65.67 -23.20
C GLN A 1054 -18.49 67.15 -22.77
N LYS A 1055 -18.32 68.09 -23.72
CA LYS A 1055 -18.49 69.55 -23.48
C LYS A 1055 -19.96 69.94 -23.75
N THR A 1056 -20.59 70.70 -22.86
CA THR A 1056 -21.94 71.27 -23.05
C THR A 1056 -21.87 72.75 -23.44
N GLU A 1057 -22.46 73.13 -24.59
CA GLU A 1057 -22.50 74.50 -25.14
C GLU A 1057 -23.84 75.22 -24.81
N LEU A 1058 -23.84 76.54 -24.55
CA LEU A 1058 -25.02 77.30 -24.05
C LEU A 1058 -25.13 78.73 -24.67
N LEU A 1059 -26.34 79.15 -25.07
CA LEU A 1059 -26.70 80.54 -25.42
C LEU A 1059 -27.92 80.99 -24.61
N ARG A 1060 -27.80 82.09 -23.85
CA ARG A 1060 -28.89 82.56 -22.97
C ARG A 1060 -28.89 84.08 -22.79
N LEU A 1061 -30.09 84.66 -22.81
CA LEU A 1061 -30.34 86.03 -22.35
C LEU A 1061 -30.42 86.03 -20.82
N LEU A 1062 -29.44 86.66 -20.15
CA LEU A 1062 -29.29 86.63 -18.70
C LEU A 1062 -30.07 87.74 -18.02
N THR A 1063 -29.99 88.97 -18.52
CA THR A 1063 -30.68 90.14 -17.96
C THR A 1063 -31.16 91.07 -19.07
N VAL A 1064 -32.22 91.84 -18.81
CA VAL A 1064 -32.77 92.91 -19.65
C VAL A 1064 -32.99 94.15 -18.76
N PRO A 1065 -33.11 95.38 -19.30
CA PRO A 1065 -33.32 96.58 -18.51
C PRO A 1065 -34.50 96.49 -17.54
N ASP A 1066 -34.31 97.00 -16.33
CA ASP A 1066 -35.29 96.90 -15.26
C ASP A 1066 -36.49 97.86 -15.48
N TRP A 1067 -36.24 99.06 -16.00
CA TRP A 1067 -37.30 100.02 -16.34
C TRP A 1067 -36.85 101.06 -17.40
N ILE A 1068 -37.83 101.52 -18.19
CA ILE A 1068 -37.70 102.57 -19.22
C ILE A 1068 -38.74 103.65 -18.92
N ASP A 1069 -38.29 104.88 -18.60
CA ASP A 1069 -39.19 105.97 -18.20
C ASP A 1069 -39.00 107.23 -19.05
N PHE A 1070 -40.07 107.62 -19.73
CA PHE A 1070 -40.13 108.84 -20.57
C PHE A 1070 -40.38 110.14 -19.75
N GLY A 1071 -40.57 110.01 -18.44
CA GLY A 1071 -40.71 111.07 -17.46
C GLY A 1071 -42.06 111.76 -17.48
N GLN A 1072 -42.31 112.63 -16.49
CA GLN A 1072 -43.52 113.45 -16.42
C GLN A 1072 -43.40 114.67 -17.34
N ARG A 1073 -44.41 114.89 -18.20
CA ARG A 1073 -44.41 115.96 -19.22
C ARG A 1073 -45.71 116.77 -19.20
N ALA A 1074 -45.62 118.08 -19.47
CA ALA A 1074 -46.79 118.95 -19.58
C ALA A 1074 -47.45 118.82 -20.97
N ILE A 1075 -48.78 118.84 -21.01
CA ILE A 1075 -49.57 118.70 -22.25
C ILE A 1075 -49.40 119.93 -23.15
N GLY A 1076 -49.17 119.70 -24.46
CA GLY A 1076 -49.37 120.72 -25.49
C GLY A 1076 -48.15 121.49 -26.00
N THR A 1077 -46.91 121.07 -25.70
CA THR A 1077 -45.70 121.82 -26.12
C THR A 1077 -44.60 121.02 -26.82
N GLN A 1078 -44.57 119.68 -26.71
CA GLN A 1078 -43.63 118.80 -27.42
C GLN A 1078 -44.32 117.47 -27.76
N THR A 1079 -44.02 116.88 -28.91
CA THR A 1079 -44.61 115.60 -29.35
C THR A 1079 -43.68 114.40 -29.22
N MET A 1080 -42.38 114.59 -29.01
CA MET A 1080 -41.39 113.51 -28.91
C MET A 1080 -40.73 113.53 -27.54
N PHE A 1081 -40.67 112.37 -26.90
CA PHE A 1081 -40.13 112.19 -25.56
C PHE A 1081 -39.08 111.09 -25.57
N TYR A 1082 -37.99 111.31 -24.87
CA TYR A 1082 -36.88 110.36 -24.76
C TYR A 1082 -36.79 109.82 -23.33
N PRO A 1083 -36.53 108.52 -23.15
CA PRO A 1083 -36.56 107.90 -21.85
C PRO A 1083 -35.22 107.97 -21.14
N LYS A 1084 -35.29 107.81 -19.82
CA LYS A 1084 -34.19 107.34 -19.00
C LYS A 1084 -34.34 105.82 -18.85
N ILE A 1085 -33.29 105.08 -19.21
CA ILE A 1085 -33.23 103.62 -19.09
C ILE A 1085 -32.34 103.30 -17.90
N SER A 1086 -32.71 102.29 -17.12
CA SER A 1086 -31.95 101.83 -15.96
C SER A 1086 -31.96 100.30 -15.91
N GLY A 1087 -30.81 99.72 -15.59
CA GLY A 1087 -30.57 98.29 -15.66
C GLY A 1087 -29.60 97.97 -16.81
N GLN A 1088 -29.36 96.68 -17.04
CA GLN A 1088 -28.42 96.21 -18.06
C GLN A 1088 -29.06 95.11 -18.93
N LEU A 1089 -28.58 94.97 -20.16
CA LEU A 1089 -28.85 93.81 -21.02
C LEU A 1089 -27.60 92.96 -21.08
N GLU A 1090 -27.70 91.68 -20.71
CA GLU A 1090 -26.59 90.74 -20.73
C GLU A 1090 -26.98 89.46 -21.46
N VAL A 1091 -26.18 89.08 -22.46
CA VAL A 1091 -26.28 87.81 -23.19
C VAL A 1091 -25.02 87.01 -22.96
N GLN A 1092 -25.17 85.76 -22.50
CA GLN A 1092 -24.07 84.82 -22.39
C GLN A 1092 -24.12 83.83 -23.56
N ASP A 1093 -23.05 83.84 -24.35
CA ASP A 1093 -22.81 82.88 -25.43
C ASP A 1093 -21.47 82.19 -25.19
N THR A 1094 -21.52 80.89 -24.91
CA THR A 1094 -20.35 80.02 -24.71
C THR A 1094 -20.17 79.02 -25.86
N ARG A 1095 -20.91 79.17 -26.97
CA ARG A 1095 -20.80 78.33 -28.17
C ARG A 1095 -19.49 78.63 -28.91
N THR A 1096 -18.80 77.59 -29.36
CA THR A 1096 -17.42 77.67 -29.85
C THR A 1096 -17.33 78.17 -31.31
N ASP A 1097 -18.35 77.89 -32.13
CA ASP A 1097 -18.55 78.46 -33.49
C ASP A 1097 -19.88 79.24 -33.53
N SER A 1098 -19.88 80.44 -32.96
CA SER A 1098 -21.12 81.24 -32.85
C SER A 1098 -21.54 81.85 -34.20
N GLU A 1099 -22.60 81.30 -34.80
CA GLU A 1099 -23.49 82.12 -35.62
C GLU A 1099 -23.96 83.33 -34.78
N PRO A 1100 -23.96 84.55 -35.36
CA PRO A 1100 -24.29 85.74 -34.62
C PRO A 1100 -25.69 85.60 -34.05
N TRP A 1101 -25.83 85.86 -32.76
CA TRP A 1101 -27.15 85.94 -32.15
C TRP A 1101 -27.66 87.37 -32.28
N GLN A 1102 -28.99 87.50 -32.28
CA GLN A 1102 -29.65 88.78 -32.35
C GLN A 1102 -30.59 88.95 -31.15
N VAL A 1103 -30.50 90.11 -30.51
CA VAL A 1103 -31.51 90.58 -29.56
C VAL A 1103 -32.40 91.59 -30.26
N THR A 1104 -33.69 91.30 -30.30
CA THR A 1104 -34.72 92.21 -30.82
C THR A 1104 -35.49 92.84 -29.65
N LEU A 1105 -35.98 94.06 -29.87
CA LEU A 1105 -36.89 94.76 -28.98
C LEU A 1105 -38.19 95.05 -29.71
N GLN A 1106 -39.28 94.76 -29.02
CA GLN A 1106 -40.62 95.13 -29.39
C GLN A 1106 -41.25 95.88 -28.22
N ALA A 1107 -42.09 96.85 -28.51
CA ALA A 1107 -42.92 97.52 -27.53
C ALA A 1107 -44.38 97.28 -27.89
N GLU A 1108 -45.22 97.02 -26.90
CA GLU A 1108 -46.67 97.08 -27.11
C GLU A 1108 -47.09 98.51 -27.48
N THR A 1109 -47.96 98.64 -28.47
CA THR A 1109 -48.49 99.95 -28.89
C THR A 1109 -49.17 100.66 -27.71
N PRO A 1110 -48.68 101.83 -27.25
CA PRO A 1110 -49.34 102.56 -26.17
C PRO A 1110 -50.63 103.21 -26.66
N GLU A 1111 -51.64 103.31 -25.79
CA GLU A 1111 -52.95 103.92 -26.11
C GLU A 1111 -52.87 105.39 -26.58
N ILE A 1112 -51.78 106.09 -26.24
CA ILE A 1112 -51.65 107.54 -26.44
C ILE A 1112 -50.64 107.94 -27.52
N GLY A 1113 -49.90 107.00 -28.11
CA GLY A 1113 -48.86 107.35 -29.08
C GLY A 1113 -48.18 106.13 -29.68
N SER A 1114 -46.95 106.30 -30.16
CA SER A 1114 -46.17 105.20 -30.72
C SER A 1114 -44.71 105.31 -30.30
N VAL A 1115 -44.10 104.18 -29.99
CA VAL A 1115 -42.68 104.10 -29.62
C VAL A 1115 -41.88 103.76 -30.86
N TYR A 1116 -40.82 104.52 -31.06
CA TYR A 1116 -39.91 104.38 -32.18
C TYR A 1116 -38.48 104.22 -31.67
N LEU A 1117 -37.69 103.44 -32.39
CA LEU A 1117 -36.24 103.46 -32.30
C LEU A 1117 -35.69 104.31 -33.44
N GLN A 1118 -34.86 105.28 -33.10
CA GLN A 1118 -34.17 106.17 -34.00
C GLN A 1118 -32.78 105.60 -34.29
N THR A 1119 -32.61 105.03 -35.48
CA THR A 1119 -31.34 104.44 -35.92
C THR A 1119 -30.94 105.08 -37.25
N ALA A 1120 -29.70 105.57 -37.34
CA ALA A 1120 -29.17 106.27 -38.54
C ALA A 1120 -30.07 107.42 -39.08
N GLY A 1121 -30.74 108.15 -38.17
CA GLY A 1121 -31.57 109.32 -38.51
C GLY A 1121 -32.98 109.02 -39.00
N ARG A 1122 -33.43 107.75 -39.00
CA ARG A 1122 -34.82 107.34 -39.31
C ARG A 1122 -35.50 106.77 -38.07
N PHE A 1123 -36.80 107.03 -37.92
CA PHE A 1123 -37.63 106.43 -36.89
C PHE A 1123 -38.22 105.11 -37.39
N VAL A 1124 -37.93 104.02 -36.69
CA VAL A 1124 -38.48 102.68 -36.94
C VAL A 1124 -39.46 102.36 -35.83
N SER A 1125 -40.69 101.97 -36.18
CA SER A 1125 -41.73 101.65 -35.18
C SER A 1125 -41.35 100.38 -34.42
N LEU A 1126 -41.57 100.38 -33.09
CA LEU A 1126 -41.33 99.21 -32.23
C LEU A 1126 -42.56 98.32 -32.03
N GLU A 1127 -43.66 98.55 -32.77
CA GLU A 1127 -44.84 97.68 -32.72
C GLU A 1127 -44.54 96.25 -33.20
N GLU A 1128 -43.53 96.08 -34.05
CA GLU A 1128 -42.95 94.80 -34.43
C GLU A 1128 -41.55 94.66 -33.82
N ALA A 1129 -41.06 93.42 -33.69
CA ALA A 1129 -39.75 93.16 -33.11
C ALA A 1129 -38.63 93.73 -34.01
N VAL A 1130 -37.91 94.74 -33.51
CA VAL A 1130 -36.83 95.39 -34.24
C VAL A 1130 -35.49 94.89 -33.70
N PRO A 1131 -34.55 94.48 -34.57
CA PRO A 1131 -33.18 94.17 -34.17
C PRO A 1131 -32.48 95.32 -33.47
N LEU A 1132 -31.99 95.07 -32.27
CA LEU A 1132 -31.18 96.05 -31.53
C LEU A 1132 -29.70 95.74 -31.60
N PHE A 1133 -29.34 94.49 -31.31
CA PHE A 1133 -27.96 94.04 -31.28
C PHE A 1133 -27.86 92.76 -32.06
N THR A 1134 -26.91 92.70 -32.98
CA THR A 1134 -26.49 91.46 -33.66
C THR A 1134 -25.01 91.30 -33.37
N GLN A 1135 -24.66 90.31 -32.56
CA GLN A 1135 -23.33 90.16 -31.97
C GLN A 1135 -22.92 88.69 -31.97
N LYS A 1136 -21.61 88.46 -31.81
CA LYS A 1136 -21.03 87.14 -31.55
C LYS A 1136 -20.34 87.18 -30.19
N GLY A 1137 -20.40 86.08 -29.44
CA GLY A 1137 -19.87 86.01 -28.07
C GLY A 1137 -20.76 86.69 -27.04
N SER A 1138 -20.35 86.67 -25.77
CA SER A 1138 -21.14 87.27 -24.68
C SER A 1138 -21.11 88.81 -24.77
N PHE A 1139 -22.22 89.46 -24.42
CA PHE A 1139 -22.41 90.91 -24.58
C PHE A 1139 -23.10 91.50 -23.35
N ILE A 1140 -22.69 92.70 -22.96
CA ILE A 1140 -23.30 93.46 -21.86
C ILE A 1140 -23.38 94.95 -22.21
N THR A 1141 -24.49 95.61 -21.90
CA THR A 1141 -24.65 97.07 -22.01
C THR A 1141 -25.59 97.61 -20.94
N ASP A 1142 -25.31 98.80 -20.44
CA ASP A 1142 -26.08 99.57 -19.45
C ASP A 1142 -26.94 100.68 -20.09
N PHE A 1143 -26.98 100.76 -21.43
CA PHE A 1143 -27.81 101.71 -22.20
C PHE A 1143 -27.54 103.20 -21.94
N ASP A 1144 -26.41 103.58 -21.34
CA ASP A 1144 -26.13 104.98 -20.95
C ASP A 1144 -26.20 105.98 -22.12
N ASN A 1145 -25.93 105.54 -23.35
CA ASN A 1145 -25.96 106.37 -24.57
C ASN A 1145 -27.28 106.31 -25.37
N TRP A 1146 -28.27 105.50 -24.95
CA TRP A 1146 -29.52 105.25 -25.70
C TRP A 1146 -30.64 106.27 -25.47
N SER A 1147 -30.44 107.20 -24.54
CA SER A 1147 -31.42 108.26 -24.21
C SER A 1147 -31.74 109.23 -25.36
N LYS A 1148 -31.18 109.03 -26.55
CA LYS A 1148 -31.51 109.76 -27.80
C LYS A 1148 -31.97 108.85 -28.95
N GLU A 1149 -31.97 107.54 -28.73
CA GLU A 1149 -32.29 106.55 -29.76
C GLU A 1149 -33.68 105.97 -29.55
N LEU A 1150 -34.16 105.81 -28.32
CA LEU A 1150 -35.56 105.41 -28.07
C LEU A 1150 -36.44 106.66 -27.92
N VAL A 1151 -37.56 106.73 -28.66
CA VAL A 1151 -38.49 107.87 -28.66
C VAL A 1151 -39.93 107.40 -28.53
N LEU A 1152 -40.65 107.97 -27.57
CA LEU A 1152 -42.10 107.93 -27.54
C LEU A 1152 -42.63 109.19 -28.22
N THR A 1153 -43.37 109.02 -29.31
CA THR A 1153 -44.06 110.14 -29.96
C THR A 1153 -45.54 110.11 -29.61
N VAL A 1154 -46.03 111.20 -28.99
CA VAL A 1154 -47.42 111.39 -28.59
C VAL A 1154 -47.91 112.67 -29.28
N PRO A 1155 -48.72 112.57 -30.35
CA PRO A 1155 -49.29 113.74 -31.01
C PRO A 1155 -50.02 114.66 -30.02
N ILE A 1156 -49.93 115.99 -30.17
CA ILE A 1156 -50.52 116.96 -29.22
C ILE A 1156 -51.99 116.65 -28.94
N GLU A 1157 -52.73 116.21 -29.96
CA GLU A 1157 -54.17 115.90 -29.90
C GLU A 1157 -54.49 114.66 -29.06
N GLN A 1158 -53.50 113.78 -28.84
CA GLN A 1158 -53.63 112.55 -28.05
C GLN A 1158 -53.06 112.71 -26.62
N GLN A 1159 -52.39 113.83 -26.32
CA GLN A 1159 -51.84 114.10 -24.98
C GLN A 1159 -52.95 114.40 -23.97
N LYS A 1160 -53.15 113.49 -23.01
CA LYS A 1160 -54.12 113.61 -21.91
C LYS A 1160 -53.44 113.42 -20.56
N ALA A 1161 -53.90 114.14 -19.53
CA ALA A 1161 -53.34 114.03 -18.19
C ALA A 1161 -53.60 112.63 -17.61
N GLY A 1162 -52.55 111.94 -17.19
CA GLY A 1162 -52.63 110.57 -16.67
C GLY A 1162 -51.25 109.93 -16.57
N THR A 1163 -51.20 108.72 -16.01
CA THR A 1163 -50.02 107.86 -15.98
C THR A 1163 -50.26 106.70 -16.95
N TYR A 1164 -49.33 106.46 -17.86
CA TYR A 1164 -49.43 105.41 -18.87
C TYR A 1164 -48.22 104.50 -18.75
N SER A 1165 -48.45 103.20 -18.85
CA SER A 1165 -47.42 102.17 -18.78
C SER A 1165 -47.23 101.51 -20.14
N LEU A 1166 -46.00 101.09 -20.40
CA LEU A 1166 -45.56 100.46 -21.65
C LEU A 1166 -44.85 99.16 -21.29
N THR A 1167 -45.12 98.11 -22.06
CA THR A 1167 -44.42 96.82 -21.92
C THR A 1167 -43.49 96.62 -23.11
N PHE A 1168 -42.25 96.23 -22.81
CA PHE A 1168 -41.20 95.95 -23.79
C PHE A 1168 -40.84 94.47 -23.74
N TYR A 1169 -40.78 93.83 -24.90
CA TYR A 1169 -40.40 92.43 -25.08
C TYR A 1169 -39.00 92.35 -25.71
N TRP A 1170 -38.14 91.55 -25.08
CA TRP A 1170 -36.77 91.29 -25.52
C TRP A 1170 -36.66 89.83 -25.92
N THR A 1171 -36.24 89.57 -27.15
CA THR A 1171 -36.11 88.20 -27.66
C THR A 1171 -34.69 87.95 -28.15
N LEU A 1172 -34.06 86.88 -27.65
CA LEU A 1172 -32.78 86.39 -28.14
C LEU A 1172 -33.00 85.25 -29.14
N THR A 1173 -32.52 85.40 -30.35
CA THR A 1173 -32.64 84.41 -31.43
C THR A 1173 -31.30 84.17 -32.12
N THR A 1174 -31.16 82.99 -32.73
CA THR A 1174 -30.04 82.61 -33.61
C THR A 1174 -30.45 82.53 -35.08
N GLU A 1175 -31.74 82.61 -35.39
CA GLU A 1175 -32.23 82.65 -36.78
C GLU A 1175 -32.10 84.07 -37.31
N VAL A 1176 -31.16 84.24 -38.25
CA VAL A 1176 -31.01 85.44 -39.09
C VAL A 1176 -31.34 84.98 -40.52
N GLU A 1177 -32.47 85.41 -41.09
CA GLU A 1177 -32.60 85.51 -42.56
C GLU A 1177 -32.05 86.86 -43.02
#